data_AF-A0A2V5PS92-F1
#
_entry.id   AF-A0A2V5PS92-F1
#
_cell.length_a   1.000
_cell.length_b   1.000
_cell.length_c   1.000
_cell.angle_alpha   90.00
_cell.angle_beta   90.00
_cell.angle_gamma   90.00
#
_symmetry.space_group_name_H-M   'P 1'
#
loop_
_entity.id
_entity.type
_entity.pdbx_description
1 polymer ?
#
loop_
_entity_poly.entity_id
_entity_poly.type
_entity_poly.pdbx_seq_one_letter_code
_entity_poly.pdbx_strand_id
1 'polypeptide(L)'
;MTARALVLCTAALLVAASPLPAGASILPIYIEDNHAGTFYWLAQNIDLDQPCTLVHFDAHSDASGIFDSDKIRAALRNVSSGQARQTLLDRWRSEGAVQCFNWIEPLMPAPIAKVIWVPAEKFSPAEIRGRTQEATAFLDGHLEAAPRKSGSLRGSYVVSDFESLQKHLAPTEPLVVTIDLDYFAGLPVAAQGTAFARIWDFVIERPNLRAITFAISRPYLRNENEAQRLLTLAFTSALSLPTAEIEFEPFLTVANDHSNLAKELMAKGEKLPAFDIAQAPQELRARILSERKRISVRHGTARWQQLLSSWNDEAAQLHLEIKHRQPSTDNVWRIPARESAEIELVVEPWTTKPQKIEWFALTPKYSRCNLTNLSIDQVGFVANAAARPAWNEVVIDHHDSVLPVRKIDNLFDRQLHCGSLRLRARALVDGKIRETPVLELRRFAGSGFRAAISEQFGLPYLFGSGELSENSDTGPETNLGADCANFVIYALRREGRRIAWSDPKRLREHLDLVARSATPGTAKITAEDLQRGMIIHLDTHVAAVMEDRQPVGILDENDLVAHQLGDAPRVVTLGQLLRERRKNRFDLLRVPLPRPAATLVFGGDVMLGRSCAAKIERGIDPFAGIGAVLQSASFAAANLECTISNLGHSTQRYAFRAPARSAQLLRTAGFHAMGLANNHALDFGTAALRDCAASLSREKIEPVGLGTPTGNACAPSFFSVRDGKKIALLAISDVRPAAGSETAAASDRVGLSDAIASARSHASLVVCMVHWGIENTANITDEQRELARWLVDHGVDLVVGSHPHCVQPLDFYHGCPIAYSLGNLVFDGAPLIASWNHGALLEIGLNENMKVSSASLIPLVLETGLPRMDLAADKTDLGSVEGAPNSAAAAP
;
A
#
# COMPACT_ATOMS: atom_id res chain seq x y z
N MET A 1 -1.48 -49.62 -28.79
CA MET A 1 -0.94 -48.25 -28.91
C MET A 1 -0.32 -47.84 -27.57
N THR A 2 0.72 -47.02 -27.65
CA THR A 2 1.66 -46.62 -26.58
C THR A 2 1.03 -45.97 -25.34
N ALA A 3 1.70 -46.13 -24.20
CA ALA A 3 1.45 -45.36 -22.98
C ALA A 3 1.67 -43.86 -23.20
N ARG A 4 0.59 -43.06 -23.17
CA ARG A 4 0.66 -41.58 -23.06
C ARG A 4 -0.63 -40.89 -22.60
N ALA A 5 -1.53 -41.60 -21.91
CA ALA A 5 -2.89 -41.13 -21.60
C ALA A 5 -3.30 -41.21 -20.11
N LEU A 6 -2.34 -41.25 -19.18
CA LEU A 6 -2.62 -41.40 -17.73
C LEU A 6 -1.73 -40.51 -16.83
N VAL A 7 -1.50 -39.26 -17.23
CA VAL A 7 -0.66 -38.29 -16.47
C VAL A 7 -1.32 -36.89 -16.46
N LEU A 8 -2.63 -36.79 -16.23
CA LEU A 8 -3.36 -35.51 -16.36
C LEU A 8 -4.47 -35.24 -15.34
N CYS A 9 -4.59 -36.03 -14.25
CA CYS A 9 -5.66 -35.85 -13.24
C CYS A 9 -5.23 -35.94 -11.76
N THR A 10 -3.94 -35.85 -11.43
CA THR A 10 -3.47 -35.77 -10.02
C THR A 10 -2.34 -34.74 -9.86
N ALA A 11 -2.72 -33.46 -9.94
CA ALA A 11 -1.88 -32.31 -9.59
C ALA A 11 -2.72 -31.15 -8.99
N ALA A 12 -3.74 -31.51 -8.20
CA ALA A 12 -4.41 -30.58 -7.29
C ALA A 12 -3.98 -30.92 -5.85
N LEU A 13 -3.84 -29.89 -5.00
CA LEU A 13 -3.24 -29.93 -3.65
C LEU A 13 -1.70 -30.05 -3.61
N LEU A 14 -1.04 -28.94 -3.95
CA LEU A 14 0.25 -28.54 -3.37
C LEU A 14 0.39 -27.01 -3.43
N VAL A 15 -0.43 -26.31 -2.65
CA VAL A 15 -0.27 -24.86 -2.41
C VAL A 15 0.69 -24.71 -1.23
N ALA A 16 1.98 -24.59 -1.52
CA ALA A 16 3.01 -24.23 -0.56
C ALA A 16 4.17 -23.52 -1.29
N ALA A 17 4.42 -22.27 -0.89
CA ALA A 17 5.61 -21.45 -1.19
C ALA A 17 6.40 -21.80 -2.46
N SER A 18 6.07 -21.13 -3.58
CA SER A 18 6.98 -20.93 -4.71
C SER A 18 7.25 -19.43 -4.85
N PRO A 19 8.43 -19.01 -5.35
CA PRO A 19 8.93 -17.65 -5.15
C PRO A 19 8.11 -16.58 -5.89
N LEU A 20 8.24 -15.34 -5.41
CA LEU A 20 7.63 -14.14 -5.97
C LEU A 20 7.79 -14.07 -7.50
N PRO A 21 6.74 -13.68 -8.25
CA PRO A 21 6.88 -13.41 -9.68
C PRO A 21 7.87 -12.25 -9.90
N ALA A 22 8.68 -12.37 -10.95
CA ALA A 22 9.62 -11.32 -11.33
C ALA A 22 8.88 -10.03 -11.72
N GLY A 23 9.25 -8.90 -11.12
CA GLY A 23 8.60 -7.61 -11.39
C GLY A 23 9.23 -6.40 -10.70
N ALA A 24 9.69 -6.57 -9.45
CA ALA A 24 10.42 -5.53 -8.71
C ALA A 24 11.74 -6.10 -8.17
N SER A 25 12.86 -5.40 -8.36
CA SER A 25 14.08 -5.68 -7.61
C SER A 25 13.95 -5.13 -6.18
N ILE A 26 13.12 -5.78 -5.35
CA ILE A 26 13.08 -5.54 -3.90
C ILE A 26 14.51 -5.69 -3.38
N LEU A 27 14.98 -4.70 -2.61
CA LEU A 27 16.30 -4.75 -2.00
C LEU A 27 16.17 -5.27 -0.55
N PRO A 28 16.56 -6.51 -0.27
CA PRO A 28 16.65 -6.98 1.10
C PRO A 28 17.79 -6.28 1.84
N ILE A 29 17.48 -5.82 3.05
CA ILE A 29 18.42 -5.26 4.01
C ILE A 29 18.32 -6.08 5.30
N TYR A 30 19.42 -6.73 5.68
CA TYR A 30 19.55 -7.48 6.92
C TYR A 30 20.32 -6.69 7.98
N ILE A 31 19.90 -6.73 9.24
CA ILE A 31 20.58 -6.06 10.36
C ILE A 31 20.70 -7.04 11.54
N GLU A 32 21.91 -7.23 12.07
CA GLU A 32 22.17 -8.14 13.20
C GLU A 32 23.32 -7.68 14.12
N ASP A 33 23.51 -8.35 15.26
CA ASP A 33 24.55 -8.04 16.24
C ASP A 33 25.98 -8.45 15.80
N ASN A 34 26.13 -9.36 14.84
CA ASN A 34 27.46 -9.91 14.47
C ASN A 34 27.57 -10.38 13.00
N HIS A 35 28.81 -10.56 12.54
CA HIS A 35 29.14 -10.97 11.18
C HIS A 35 28.75 -12.40 10.80
N ALA A 36 28.75 -13.37 11.72
CA ALA A 36 28.31 -14.73 11.39
C ALA A 36 26.81 -14.75 11.01
N GLY A 37 26.01 -13.84 11.57
CA GLY A 37 24.65 -13.55 11.13
C GLY A 37 24.50 -13.34 9.62
N THR A 38 25.42 -12.57 9.03
CA THR A 38 25.47 -12.31 7.58
C THR A 38 25.63 -13.61 6.79
N PHE A 39 26.43 -14.58 7.25
CA PHE A 39 26.52 -15.88 6.58
C PHE A 39 25.21 -16.67 6.63
N TYR A 40 24.57 -16.78 7.80
CA TYR A 40 23.32 -17.54 7.92
C TYR A 40 22.23 -16.92 7.03
N TRP A 41 22.15 -15.59 7.01
CA TRP A 41 21.20 -14.88 6.16
C TRP A 41 21.52 -15.03 4.65
N LEU A 42 22.78 -14.87 4.23
CA LEU A 42 23.17 -15.05 2.83
C LEU A 42 22.93 -16.50 2.38
N ALA A 43 23.39 -17.50 3.13
CA ALA A 43 23.22 -18.91 2.80
C ALA A 43 21.75 -19.32 2.63
N GLN A 44 20.84 -18.67 3.35
CA GLN A 44 19.39 -18.89 3.20
C GLN A 44 18.79 -18.14 2.01
N ASN A 45 19.16 -16.88 1.79
CA ASN A 45 18.40 -15.96 0.93
C ASN A 45 19.01 -15.70 -0.46
N ILE A 46 20.30 -15.98 -0.70
CA ILE A 46 20.90 -15.83 -2.05
C ILE A 46 20.91 -17.16 -2.82
N ASP A 47 20.84 -17.06 -4.14
CA ASP A 47 21.05 -18.22 -5.02
C ASP A 47 22.49 -18.70 -4.88
N LEU A 48 22.68 -19.92 -4.38
CA LEU A 48 24.00 -20.50 -4.16
C LEU A 48 24.71 -20.82 -5.49
N ASP A 49 23.97 -20.96 -6.59
CA ASP A 49 24.51 -21.28 -7.91
C ASP A 49 24.81 -20.04 -8.77
N GLN A 50 24.40 -18.84 -8.34
CA GLN A 50 24.70 -17.59 -9.01
C GLN A 50 25.96 -16.92 -8.42
N PRO A 51 27.06 -16.77 -9.19
CA PRO A 51 28.24 -16.05 -8.74
C PRO A 51 27.98 -14.57 -8.47
N CYS A 52 28.47 -14.06 -7.34
CA CYS A 52 28.45 -12.65 -6.98
C CYS A 52 29.82 -12.13 -6.49
N THR A 53 30.00 -10.82 -6.55
CA THR A 53 31.05 -10.11 -5.81
C THR A 53 30.48 -9.67 -4.45
N LEU A 54 31.16 -10.04 -3.38
CA LEU A 54 30.96 -9.48 -2.04
C LEU A 54 31.88 -8.26 -1.87
N VAL A 55 31.31 -7.10 -1.56
CA VAL A 55 32.05 -5.97 -0.95
C VAL A 55 31.78 -5.97 0.54
N HIS A 56 32.84 -5.86 1.32
CA HIS A 56 32.79 -5.99 2.77
C HIS A 56 33.54 -4.81 3.39
N PHE A 57 32.78 -3.87 3.96
CA PHE A 57 33.29 -2.72 4.70
C PHE A 57 33.43 -3.13 6.16
N ASP A 58 34.66 -3.26 6.65
CA ASP A 58 34.98 -3.77 7.99
C ASP A 58 36.32 -3.19 8.44
N ALA A 59 36.50 -2.84 9.72
CA ALA A 59 37.79 -2.39 10.23
C ALA A 59 38.87 -3.50 10.22
N HIS A 60 38.44 -4.76 10.25
CA HIS A 60 39.23 -5.98 10.39
C HIS A 60 39.10 -6.87 9.14
N SER A 61 39.99 -7.86 9.02
CA SER A 61 39.94 -8.81 7.91
C SER A 61 39.25 -10.10 8.32
N ASP A 62 38.05 -10.34 7.79
CA ASP A 62 37.37 -11.65 7.85
C ASP A 62 37.97 -12.71 6.91
N ALA A 63 39.19 -12.48 6.43
CA ALA A 63 39.98 -13.48 5.75
C ALA A 63 40.50 -14.52 6.75
N SER A 64 39.75 -15.60 6.96
CA SER A 64 40.27 -16.76 7.70
C SER A 64 39.83 -18.09 7.11
N GLY A 65 40.69 -19.10 7.31
CA GLY A 65 40.47 -20.45 6.82
C GLY A 65 39.59 -21.29 7.74
N ILE A 66 38.56 -21.92 7.19
CA ILE A 66 37.82 -23.01 7.81
C ILE A 66 38.36 -24.36 7.34
N PHE A 67 38.81 -25.18 8.29
CA PHE A 67 39.09 -26.59 8.04
C PHE A 67 37.81 -27.31 7.59
N ASP A 68 37.89 -28.08 6.50
CA ASP A 68 36.74 -28.72 5.82
C ASP A 68 35.64 -27.76 5.29
N SER A 69 35.98 -26.55 4.82
CA SER A 69 34.99 -25.61 4.22
C SER A 69 34.15 -26.24 3.09
N ASP A 70 34.74 -27.15 2.31
CA ASP A 70 34.05 -27.99 1.30
C ASP A 70 32.88 -28.81 1.88
N LYS A 71 32.99 -29.30 3.12
CA LYS A 71 31.97 -30.09 3.79
C LYS A 71 30.77 -29.23 4.21
N ILE A 72 31.04 -28.03 4.71
CA ILE A 72 30.01 -27.02 5.03
C ILE A 72 29.27 -26.64 3.75
N ARG A 73 30.00 -26.28 2.69
CA ARG A 73 29.42 -25.91 1.39
C ARG A 73 28.62 -27.04 0.75
N ALA A 74 29.09 -28.28 0.84
CA ALA A 74 28.35 -29.44 0.36
C ALA A 74 27.08 -29.69 1.17
N ALA A 75 27.11 -29.53 2.50
CA ALA A 75 25.94 -29.68 3.35
C ALA A 75 24.86 -28.62 3.07
N LEU A 76 25.23 -27.35 2.80
CA LEU A 76 24.29 -26.30 2.37
C LEU A 76 23.53 -26.63 1.07
N ARG A 77 24.22 -27.31 0.14
CA ARG A 77 23.69 -27.65 -1.19
C ARG A 77 22.90 -28.95 -1.19
N ASN A 78 23.29 -29.92 -0.36
CA ASN A 78 22.68 -31.25 -0.29
C ASN A 78 21.47 -31.32 0.67
N VAL A 79 20.57 -30.36 0.57
CA VAL A 79 19.31 -30.28 1.35
C VAL A 79 18.10 -30.48 0.43
N SER A 80 17.05 -31.13 0.93
CA SER A 80 15.87 -31.50 0.13
C SER A 80 14.89 -30.35 -0.14
N SER A 81 14.97 -29.24 0.60
CA SER A 81 14.11 -28.07 0.46
C SER A 81 14.72 -26.83 1.13
N GLY A 82 14.17 -25.65 0.83
CA GLY A 82 14.55 -24.40 1.51
C GLY A 82 14.25 -24.40 3.02
N GLN A 83 13.25 -25.16 3.47
CA GLN A 83 12.95 -25.34 4.90
C GLN A 83 13.97 -26.27 5.58
N ALA A 84 14.41 -27.33 4.88
CA ALA A 84 15.52 -28.17 5.36
C ALA A 84 16.85 -27.39 5.43
N ARG A 85 17.06 -26.41 4.51
CA ARG A 85 18.18 -25.47 4.59
C ARG A 85 18.10 -24.59 5.84
N GLN A 86 16.94 -24.02 6.12
CA GLN A 86 16.72 -23.20 7.32
C GLN A 86 17.04 -24.00 8.59
N THR A 87 16.47 -25.20 8.76
CA THR A 87 16.74 -26.06 9.92
C THR A 87 18.21 -26.45 10.06
N LEU A 88 18.95 -26.62 8.95
CA LEU A 88 20.40 -26.85 8.97
C LEU A 88 21.16 -25.63 9.51
N LEU A 89 20.80 -24.42 9.03
CA LEU A 89 21.41 -23.16 9.43
C LEU A 89 21.11 -22.82 10.89
N ASP A 90 19.86 -23.01 11.34
CA ASP A 90 19.44 -22.81 12.74
C ASP A 90 20.27 -23.69 13.69
N ARG A 91 20.45 -24.97 13.33
CA ARG A 91 21.30 -25.89 14.10
C ARG A 91 22.75 -25.41 14.13
N TRP A 92 23.35 -25.12 12.98
CA TRP A 92 24.73 -24.63 12.90
C TRP A 92 24.97 -23.35 13.69
N ARG A 93 24.00 -22.44 13.70
CA ARG A 93 24.02 -21.23 14.51
C ARG A 93 24.03 -21.54 16.01
N SER A 94 23.21 -22.49 16.44
CA SER A 94 23.17 -22.96 17.84
C SER A 94 24.43 -23.74 18.27
N GLU A 95 25.07 -24.43 17.32
CA GLU A 95 26.31 -25.20 17.54
C GLU A 95 27.58 -24.33 17.43
N GLY A 96 27.46 -23.10 16.90
CA GLY A 96 28.61 -22.24 16.61
C GLY A 96 29.50 -22.77 15.47
N ALA A 97 28.91 -23.51 14.52
CA ALA A 97 29.63 -24.18 13.44
C ALA A 97 30.28 -23.20 12.44
N VAL A 98 29.76 -21.97 12.34
CA VAL A 98 30.38 -20.84 11.65
C VAL A 98 30.40 -19.64 12.61
N GLN A 99 31.54 -18.95 12.64
CA GLN A 99 31.92 -17.94 13.64
C GLN A 99 32.21 -16.58 12.99
N CYS A 100 32.20 -15.53 13.81
CA CYS A 100 32.23 -14.14 13.35
C CYS A 100 33.41 -13.78 12.44
N PHE A 101 34.54 -14.50 12.52
CA PHE A 101 35.76 -14.21 11.75
C PHE A 101 36.01 -15.18 10.57
N ASN A 102 35.18 -16.21 10.37
CA ASN A 102 35.46 -17.32 9.42
C ASN A 102 34.30 -17.65 8.46
N TRP A 103 33.34 -16.76 8.34
CA TRP A 103 32.05 -16.99 7.68
C TRP A 103 32.05 -16.87 6.16
N ILE A 104 33.07 -16.23 5.58
CA ILE A 104 33.15 -15.96 4.12
C ILE A 104 33.48 -17.24 3.33
N GLU A 105 34.47 -18.02 3.77
CA GLU A 105 35.03 -19.12 2.98
C GLU A 105 34.03 -20.25 2.61
N PRO A 106 33.08 -20.66 3.48
CA PRO A 106 32.05 -21.64 3.11
C PRO A 106 31.20 -21.22 1.90
N LEU A 107 31.07 -19.91 1.64
CA LEU A 107 30.33 -19.37 0.49
C LEU A 107 31.21 -19.13 -0.75
N MET A 108 32.53 -19.27 -0.66
CA MET A 108 33.46 -19.16 -1.81
C MET A 108 33.77 -20.52 -2.43
N PRO A 109 34.01 -20.66 -3.75
CA PRO A 109 33.95 -19.63 -4.79
C PRO A 109 32.56 -19.44 -5.39
N ALA A 110 31.53 -20.10 -4.84
CA ALA A 110 30.14 -19.97 -5.28
C ALA A 110 29.19 -20.20 -4.09
N PRO A 111 28.30 -19.24 -3.76
CA PRO A 111 27.95 -18.06 -4.57
C PRO A 111 28.98 -16.90 -4.58
N ILE A 112 29.84 -16.76 -3.56
CA ILE A 112 30.78 -15.63 -3.48
C ILE A 112 32.03 -15.94 -4.30
N ALA A 113 32.08 -15.47 -5.55
CA ALA A 113 33.20 -15.70 -6.45
C ALA A 113 34.37 -14.73 -6.23
N LYS A 114 34.08 -13.57 -5.65
CA LYS A 114 35.05 -12.52 -5.34
C LYS A 114 34.68 -11.81 -4.05
N VAL A 115 35.69 -11.47 -3.24
CA VAL A 115 35.57 -10.66 -2.03
C VAL A 115 36.45 -9.43 -2.20
N ILE A 116 35.90 -8.25 -1.93
CA ILE A 116 36.63 -6.99 -1.85
C ILE A 116 36.45 -6.48 -0.43
N TRP A 117 37.49 -6.67 0.39
CA TRP A 117 37.54 -6.07 1.72
C TRP A 117 37.99 -4.60 1.61
N VAL A 118 37.21 -3.73 2.23
CA VAL A 118 37.43 -2.30 2.30
C VAL A 118 37.66 -1.94 3.76
N PRO A 119 38.91 -1.64 4.17
CA PRO A 119 39.22 -1.26 5.54
C PRO A 119 38.91 0.21 5.82
N ALA A 120 38.63 0.50 7.09
CA ALA A 120 38.31 1.85 7.58
C ALA A 120 39.42 2.90 7.37
N GLU A 121 40.68 2.46 7.44
CA GLU A 121 41.86 3.33 7.33
C GLU A 121 42.31 3.52 5.88
N LYS A 122 42.75 4.74 5.55
CA LYS A 122 43.31 5.05 4.23
C LYS A 122 44.77 4.61 4.14
N PHE A 123 44.99 3.45 3.55
CA PHE A 123 46.32 2.86 3.36
C PHE A 123 47.06 3.37 2.12
N SER A 124 48.39 3.34 2.18
CA SER A 124 49.25 3.47 1.00
C SER A 124 49.21 2.20 0.13
N PRO A 125 49.61 2.28 -1.15
CA PRO A 125 49.70 1.10 -2.02
C PRO A 125 50.64 -0.01 -1.50
N ALA A 126 51.57 0.29 -0.60
CA ALA A 126 52.44 -0.71 0.01
C ALA A 126 51.71 -1.49 1.12
N GLU A 127 50.97 -0.78 1.98
CA GLU A 127 50.16 -1.38 3.06
C GLU A 127 49.01 -2.22 2.49
N ILE A 128 48.35 -1.76 1.42
CA ILE A 128 47.33 -2.56 0.70
C ILE A 128 47.92 -3.89 0.21
N ARG A 129 49.14 -3.87 -0.37
CA ARG A 129 49.82 -5.11 -0.80
C ARG A 129 50.16 -6.02 0.38
N GLY A 130 50.67 -5.48 1.48
CA GLY A 130 50.97 -6.23 2.70
C GLY A 130 49.73 -6.92 3.27
N ARG A 131 48.64 -6.16 3.45
CA ARG A 131 47.35 -6.70 3.94
C ARG A 131 46.72 -7.71 2.98
N THR A 132 46.88 -7.52 1.66
CA THR A 132 46.44 -8.52 0.67
C THR A 132 47.24 -9.83 0.81
N GLN A 133 48.56 -9.76 1.01
CA GLN A 133 49.39 -10.95 1.24
C GLN A 133 49.03 -11.65 2.55
N GLU A 134 48.78 -10.89 3.62
CA GLU A 134 48.32 -11.41 4.92
C GLU A 134 46.95 -12.11 4.81
N ALA A 135 45.93 -11.44 4.28
CA ALA A 135 44.59 -11.99 4.10
C ALA A 135 44.59 -13.26 3.21
N THR A 136 45.34 -13.23 2.10
CA THR A 136 45.46 -14.40 1.21
C THR A 136 46.34 -15.51 1.79
N ALA A 137 47.20 -15.23 2.78
CA ALA A 137 47.89 -16.24 3.57
C ALA A 137 46.96 -16.87 4.62
N PHE A 138 46.06 -16.11 5.25
CA PHE A 138 45.08 -16.67 6.19
C PHE A 138 44.01 -17.55 5.51
N LEU A 139 43.49 -17.14 4.34
CA LEU A 139 42.50 -17.92 3.58
C LEU A 139 43.04 -19.25 3.03
N ASP A 140 44.30 -19.27 2.61
CA ASP A 140 44.90 -20.40 1.89
C ASP A 140 46.01 -21.11 2.67
N GLY A 141 46.36 -20.64 3.87
CA GLY A 141 47.48 -21.16 4.68
C GLY A 141 47.29 -22.61 5.16
N HIS A 142 46.06 -23.12 5.12
CA HIS A 142 45.75 -24.51 5.45
C HIS A 142 45.74 -25.45 4.23
N LEU A 143 45.85 -24.95 2.99
CA LEU A 143 45.70 -25.76 1.77
C LEU A 143 46.70 -26.91 1.64
N GLU A 144 47.91 -26.74 2.17
CA GLU A 144 48.94 -27.80 2.17
C GLU A 144 48.59 -28.94 3.14
N ALA A 145 47.86 -28.64 4.23
CA ALA A 145 47.45 -29.60 5.24
C ALA A 145 46.05 -30.22 4.95
N ALA A 146 45.16 -29.45 4.33
CA ALA A 146 43.80 -29.84 3.95
C ALA A 146 43.44 -29.26 2.57
N PRO A 147 43.77 -29.97 1.46
CA PRO A 147 43.52 -29.47 0.11
C PRO A 147 42.02 -29.34 -0.20
N ARG A 148 41.57 -28.13 -0.56
CA ARG A 148 40.19 -27.87 -1.01
C ARG A 148 39.98 -28.25 -2.47
N LYS A 149 38.81 -28.76 -2.82
CA LYS A 149 38.42 -29.12 -4.19
C LYS A 149 38.36 -27.91 -5.14
N SER A 150 38.02 -26.73 -4.62
CA SER A 150 38.06 -25.46 -5.36
C SER A 150 39.47 -24.92 -5.60
N GLY A 151 40.47 -25.46 -4.91
CA GLY A 151 41.85 -24.99 -4.95
C GLY A 151 42.08 -23.68 -4.19
N SER A 152 42.96 -22.84 -4.76
CA SER A 152 43.39 -21.58 -4.16
C SER A 152 42.37 -20.47 -4.36
N LEU A 153 42.07 -19.72 -3.29
CA LEU A 153 41.17 -18.56 -3.32
C LEU A 153 41.91 -17.21 -3.37
N ARG A 154 43.26 -17.21 -3.40
CA ARG A 154 44.07 -15.97 -3.40
C ARG A 154 43.71 -14.98 -4.52
N GLY A 155 43.32 -15.48 -5.69
CA GLY A 155 42.90 -14.64 -6.83
C GLY A 155 41.50 -14.01 -6.67
N SER A 156 40.69 -14.51 -5.73
CA SER A 156 39.32 -14.06 -5.47
C SER A 156 39.20 -13.08 -4.31
N TYR A 157 40.25 -12.84 -3.52
CA TYR A 157 40.22 -11.91 -2.39
C TYR A 157 41.07 -10.67 -2.68
N VAL A 158 40.48 -9.48 -2.55
CA VAL A 158 41.11 -8.20 -2.87
C VAL A 158 40.96 -7.25 -1.69
N VAL A 159 42.01 -6.49 -1.37
CA VAL A 159 41.94 -5.35 -0.43
C VAL A 159 41.95 -4.06 -1.24
N SER A 160 41.02 -3.13 -0.96
CA SER A 160 40.91 -1.85 -1.65
C SER A 160 40.55 -0.73 -0.68
N ASP A 161 41.14 0.46 -0.86
CA ASP A 161 40.58 1.67 -0.27
C ASP A 161 39.25 2.06 -0.95
N PHE A 162 38.40 2.85 -0.27
CA PHE A 162 37.11 3.29 -0.79
C PHE A 162 37.22 4.13 -2.08
N GLU A 163 38.25 4.96 -2.20
CA GLU A 163 38.46 5.84 -3.37
C GLU A 163 38.85 5.04 -4.63
N SER A 164 39.39 3.83 -4.45
CA SER A 164 39.78 2.89 -5.50
C SER A 164 38.78 1.77 -5.74
N LEU A 165 37.82 1.56 -4.82
CA LEU A 165 36.84 0.46 -4.85
C LEU A 165 36.15 0.30 -6.21
N GLN A 166 35.76 1.41 -6.85
CA GLN A 166 35.11 1.41 -8.16
C GLN A 166 35.93 0.71 -9.27
N LYS A 167 37.27 0.67 -9.15
CA LYS A 167 38.16 -0.01 -10.11
C LYS A 167 38.08 -1.54 -10.02
N HIS A 168 37.55 -2.06 -8.92
CA HIS A 168 37.44 -3.49 -8.65
C HIS A 168 36.03 -4.04 -8.91
N LEU A 169 35.05 -3.19 -9.20
CA LEU A 169 33.65 -3.57 -9.45
C LEU A 169 33.34 -3.64 -10.95
N ALA A 170 32.83 -4.78 -11.40
CA ALA A 170 32.19 -4.88 -12.70
C ALA A 170 30.77 -4.25 -12.64
N PRO A 171 30.33 -3.48 -13.65
CA PRO A 171 29.00 -2.86 -13.64
C PRO A 171 27.82 -3.84 -13.67
N THR A 172 28.03 -5.08 -14.11
CA THR A 172 26.97 -6.07 -14.40
C THR A 172 27.01 -7.31 -13.51
N GLU A 173 28.10 -7.58 -12.81
CA GLU A 173 28.19 -8.74 -11.89
C GLU A 173 27.29 -8.52 -10.68
N PRO A 174 26.51 -9.52 -10.21
CA PRO A 174 25.72 -9.41 -8.99
C PRO A 174 26.58 -8.96 -7.79
N LEU A 175 26.12 -7.93 -7.07
CA LEU A 175 26.86 -7.34 -5.96
C LEU A 175 26.10 -7.56 -4.65
N VAL A 176 26.77 -8.12 -3.65
CA VAL A 176 26.32 -8.11 -2.25
C VAL A 176 27.22 -7.14 -1.48
N VAL A 177 26.65 -6.30 -0.62
CA VAL A 177 27.42 -5.42 0.26
C VAL A 177 27.16 -5.78 1.71
N THR A 178 28.22 -5.91 2.49
CA THR A 178 28.16 -6.11 3.93
C THR A 178 28.92 -4.96 4.60
N ILE A 179 28.36 -4.43 5.68
CA ILE A 179 28.90 -3.28 6.40
C ILE A 179 28.95 -3.66 7.89
N ASP A 180 30.15 -3.89 8.41
CA ASP A 180 30.35 -3.75 9.86
C ASP A 180 30.19 -2.27 10.20
N LEU A 181 29.46 -2.00 11.28
CA LEU A 181 29.40 -0.67 11.87
C LEU A 181 30.73 -0.30 12.54
N ASP A 182 31.57 -1.27 12.93
CA ASP A 182 32.90 -1.06 13.50
C ASP A 182 33.87 -0.32 12.54
N TYR A 183 33.63 -0.41 11.23
CA TYR A 183 34.31 0.36 10.19
C TYR A 183 34.31 1.87 10.50
N PHE A 184 33.28 2.36 11.18
CA PHE A 184 33.16 3.76 11.55
C PHE A 184 33.70 4.08 12.96
N ALA A 185 33.93 3.09 13.82
CA ALA A 185 34.30 3.28 15.23
C ALA A 185 35.63 4.02 15.41
N GLY A 186 36.57 3.89 14.47
CA GLY A 186 37.82 4.66 14.48
C GLY A 186 37.62 6.18 14.40
N LEU A 187 36.57 6.64 13.69
CA LEU A 187 36.37 8.04 13.34
C LEU A 187 35.81 8.90 14.48
N PRO A 188 36.06 10.22 14.49
CA PRO A 188 35.37 11.15 15.40
C PRO A 188 33.85 11.11 15.21
N VAL A 189 33.09 11.26 16.30
CA VAL A 189 31.60 11.22 16.32
C VAL A 189 30.97 12.10 15.24
N ALA A 190 31.47 13.33 15.07
CA ALA A 190 30.96 14.30 14.08
C ALA A 190 31.27 13.92 12.61
N ALA A 191 32.23 13.03 12.37
CA ALA A 191 32.61 12.56 11.03
C ALA A 191 31.93 11.25 10.64
N GLN A 192 31.54 10.41 11.61
CA GLN A 192 30.93 9.09 11.35
C GLN A 192 29.67 9.19 10.49
N GLY A 193 28.77 10.15 10.75
CA GLY A 193 27.55 10.34 9.93
C GLY A 193 27.85 10.67 8.46
N THR A 194 28.81 11.56 8.21
CA THR A 194 29.25 11.94 6.86
C THR A 194 29.96 10.79 6.14
N ALA A 195 30.77 10.01 6.86
CA ALA A 195 31.43 8.82 6.31
C ALA A 195 30.41 7.73 5.96
N PHE A 196 29.44 7.47 6.85
CA PHE A 196 28.36 6.53 6.61
C PHE A 196 27.53 6.93 5.38
N ALA A 197 27.10 8.19 5.30
CA ALA A 197 26.32 8.71 4.17
C ALA A 197 27.05 8.56 2.83
N ARG A 198 28.38 8.79 2.79
CA ARG A 198 29.20 8.58 1.58
C ARG A 198 29.20 7.11 1.12
N ILE A 199 29.34 6.17 2.04
CA ILE A 199 29.33 4.73 1.72
C ILE A 199 27.92 4.29 1.33
N TRP A 200 26.90 4.72 2.09
CA TRP A 200 25.50 4.44 1.80
C TRP A 200 25.12 4.87 0.39
N ASP A 201 25.36 6.13 0.03
CA ASP A 201 25.04 6.67 -1.29
C ASP A 201 25.79 5.93 -2.42
N PHE A 202 27.08 5.64 -2.22
CA PHE A 202 27.83 4.79 -3.16
C PHE A 202 27.15 3.42 -3.37
N VAL A 203 26.74 2.76 -2.28
CA VAL A 203 26.10 1.43 -2.31
C VAL A 203 24.72 1.48 -2.97
N ILE A 204 23.83 2.37 -2.54
CA ILE A 204 22.45 2.43 -3.06
C ILE A 204 22.35 2.92 -4.50
N GLU A 205 23.42 3.48 -5.06
CA GLU A 205 23.50 3.82 -6.48
C GLU A 205 23.97 2.66 -7.37
N ARG A 206 24.39 1.51 -6.81
CA ARG A 206 24.82 0.36 -7.62
C ARG A 206 23.61 -0.37 -8.24
N PRO A 207 23.49 -0.46 -9.59
CA PRO A 207 22.34 -1.10 -10.25
C PRO A 207 22.32 -2.62 -10.08
N ASN A 208 23.49 -3.23 -9.93
CA ASN A 208 23.73 -4.66 -9.76
C ASN A 208 23.63 -5.15 -8.30
N LEU A 209 23.28 -4.28 -7.35
CA LEU A 209 23.12 -4.60 -5.93
C LEU A 209 21.97 -5.59 -5.69
N ARG A 210 22.23 -6.64 -4.90
CA ARG A 210 21.29 -7.73 -4.57
C ARG A 210 20.87 -7.76 -3.10
N ALA A 211 21.75 -7.36 -2.20
CA ALA A 211 21.48 -7.31 -0.76
C ALA A 211 22.44 -6.35 -0.06
N ILE A 212 21.99 -5.81 1.08
CA ILE A 212 22.85 -5.14 2.06
C ILE A 212 22.72 -5.90 3.39
N THR A 213 23.83 -6.18 4.07
CA THR A 213 23.79 -6.57 5.49
C THR A 213 24.54 -5.58 6.37
N PHE A 214 24.05 -5.38 7.59
CA PHE A 214 24.70 -4.62 8.64
C PHE A 214 24.99 -5.53 9.84
N ALA A 215 26.22 -5.49 10.34
CA ALA A 215 26.61 -6.10 11.61
C ALA A 215 26.96 -5.00 12.63
N ILE A 216 26.54 -5.17 13.88
CA ILE A 216 26.90 -4.24 14.97
C ILE A 216 28.29 -4.59 15.57
N SER A 217 28.68 -5.86 15.50
CA SER A 217 29.95 -6.42 15.99
C SER A 217 30.36 -5.88 17.35
N ARG A 218 29.44 -6.00 18.31
CA ARG A 218 29.49 -5.25 19.57
C ARG A 218 30.83 -5.30 20.33
N PRO A 219 31.62 -6.40 20.35
CA PRO A 219 32.96 -6.43 20.94
C PRO A 219 33.92 -5.35 20.43
N TYR A 220 33.85 -4.98 19.15
CA TYR A 220 34.77 -4.04 18.51
C TYR A 220 34.36 -2.56 18.65
N LEU A 221 33.15 -2.30 19.17
CA LEU A 221 32.66 -0.94 19.41
C LEU A 221 33.01 -0.44 20.81
N ARG A 222 33.43 0.82 20.92
CA ARG A 222 34.01 1.38 22.16
C ARG A 222 33.06 1.37 23.35
N ASN A 223 31.76 1.57 23.10
CA ASN A 223 30.70 1.63 24.10
C ASN A 223 29.31 1.57 23.44
N GLU A 224 28.28 1.48 24.29
CA GLU A 224 26.89 1.31 23.84
C GLU A 224 26.38 2.49 23.03
N ASN A 225 26.78 3.71 23.38
CA ASN A 225 26.36 4.94 22.69
C ASN A 225 26.90 4.99 21.24
N GLU A 226 28.05 4.37 20.98
CA GLU A 226 28.60 4.23 19.63
C GLU A 226 27.79 3.23 18.80
N ALA A 227 27.54 2.04 19.34
CA ALA A 227 26.70 1.01 18.71
C ALA A 227 25.31 1.54 18.37
N GLN A 228 24.65 2.16 19.34
CA GLN A 228 23.32 2.74 19.19
C GLN A 228 23.26 3.85 18.14
N ARG A 229 24.28 4.72 18.08
CA ARG A 229 24.35 5.82 17.11
C ARG A 229 24.60 5.32 15.69
N LEU A 230 25.47 4.33 15.51
CA LEU A 230 25.73 3.72 14.21
C LEU A 230 24.54 2.90 13.70
N LEU A 231 23.89 2.14 14.59
CA LEU A 231 22.64 1.45 14.29
C LEU A 231 21.51 2.42 13.91
N THR A 232 21.45 3.61 14.54
CA THR A 232 20.50 4.66 14.17
C THR A 232 20.74 5.19 12.76
N LEU A 233 22.01 5.32 12.31
CA LEU A 233 22.34 5.67 10.93
C LEU A 233 21.93 4.57 9.95
N ALA A 234 22.20 3.30 10.27
CA ALA A 234 21.81 2.15 9.46
C ALA A 234 20.28 2.06 9.27
N PHE A 235 19.50 2.15 10.36
CA PHE A 235 18.04 2.14 10.29
C PHE A 235 17.48 3.34 9.51
N THR A 236 17.95 4.55 9.81
CA THR A 236 17.46 5.77 9.13
C THR A 236 17.73 5.70 7.63
N SER A 237 18.91 5.19 7.25
CA SER A 237 19.29 5.02 5.85
C SER A 237 18.50 3.92 5.16
N ALA A 238 18.34 2.74 5.78
CA ALA A 238 17.52 1.64 5.25
C ALA A 238 16.05 2.08 5.04
N LEU A 239 15.47 2.79 6.02
CA LEU A 239 14.11 3.31 5.94
C LEU A 239 13.94 4.40 4.87
N SER A 240 15.00 5.10 4.45
CA SER A 240 14.95 6.07 3.34
C SER A 240 14.59 5.44 1.98
N LEU A 241 14.79 4.12 1.81
CA LEU A 241 14.45 3.39 0.58
C LEU A 241 13.03 2.82 0.69
N PRO A 242 12.01 3.34 -0.02
CA PRO A 242 10.63 2.86 0.12
C PRO A 242 10.41 1.43 -0.38
N THR A 243 11.26 0.94 -1.29
CA THR A 243 11.17 -0.40 -1.91
C THR A 243 12.13 -1.42 -1.30
N ALA A 244 12.69 -1.14 -0.12
CA ALA A 244 13.54 -2.08 0.61
C ALA A 244 12.73 -2.87 1.64
N GLU A 245 13.02 -4.16 1.75
CA GLU A 245 12.57 -5.02 2.85
C GLU A 245 13.62 -5.01 3.94
N ILE A 246 13.21 -4.70 5.18
CA ILE A 246 14.13 -4.62 6.32
C ILE A 246 13.84 -5.79 7.25
N GLU A 247 14.85 -6.63 7.44
CA GLU A 247 14.87 -7.73 8.40
C GLU A 247 15.89 -7.42 9.49
N PHE A 248 15.44 -7.46 10.74
CA PHE A 248 16.24 -7.16 11.91
C PHE A 248 16.17 -8.30 12.91
N GLU A 249 17.31 -8.80 13.36
CA GLU A 249 17.36 -9.95 14.26
C GLU A 249 18.12 -9.63 15.57
N PRO A 250 17.54 -8.79 16.46
CA PRO A 250 18.20 -8.33 17.69
C PRO A 250 18.29 -9.39 18.79
N PHE A 251 17.69 -10.56 18.58
CA PHE A 251 17.62 -11.63 19.58
C PHE A 251 18.38 -12.89 19.18
N LEU A 252 18.95 -12.93 17.97
CA LEU A 252 19.74 -14.03 17.47
C LEU A 252 21.21 -13.88 17.85
N THR A 253 21.62 -14.45 18.98
CA THR A 253 23.04 -14.63 19.27
C THR A 253 23.63 -15.79 18.44
N VAL A 254 24.95 -15.77 18.26
CA VAL A 254 25.73 -16.93 17.78
C VAL A 254 26.39 -17.58 18.99
N ALA A 255 26.45 -18.91 19.02
CA ALA A 255 27.08 -19.63 20.12
C ALA A 255 28.61 -19.39 20.12
N ASN A 256 29.09 -18.74 21.18
CA ASN A 256 30.50 -18.47 21.48
C ASN A 256 31.26 -17.66 20.42
N ASP A 257 31.13 -16.32 20.42
CA ASP A 257 32.03 -15.48 19.60
C ASP A 257 33.50 -15.76 19.97
N HIS A 258 34.24 -16.22 18.98
CA HIS A 258 35.65 -16.56 19.06
C HIS A 258 36.53 -15.59 18.26
N SER A 259 36.05 -14.37 17.98
CA SER A 259 36.88 -13.25 17.52
C SER A 259 38.09 -13.01 18.44
N ASN A 260 39.15 -12.39 17.93
CA ASN A 260 40.38 -12.20 18.73
C ASN A 260 40.11 -11.33 19.97
N LEU A 261 39.31 -10.28 19.82
CA LEU A 261 38.92 -9.41 20.92
C LEU A 261 38.00 -10.14 21.92
N ALA A 262 37.06 -10.98 21.45
CA ALA A 262 36.26 -11.82 22.34
C ALA A 262 37.13 -12.81 23.13
N LYS A 263 38.12 -13.45 22.50
CA LYS A 263 39.10 -14.31 23.19
C LYS A 263 39.89 -13.57 24.26
N GLU A 264 40.34 -12.35 23.97
CA GLU A 264 41.05 -11.51 24.96
C GLU A 264 40.17 -11.13 26.15
N LEU A 265 38.91 -10.75 25.92
CA LEU A 265 37.94 -10.44 26.97
C LEU A 265 37.64 -11.68 27.82
N MET A 266 37.37 -12.83 27.18
CA MET A 266 37.16 -14.10 27.89
C MET A 266 38.39 -14.53 28.70
N ALA A 267 39.62 -14.32 28.19
CA ALA A 267 40.85 -14.62 28.92
C ALA A 267 41.06 -13.72 30.16
N LYS A 268 40.49 -12.50 30.16
CA LYS A 268 40.44 -11.59 31.31
C LYS A 268 39.28 -11.92 32.27
N GLY A 269 38.41 -12.87 31.93
CA GLY A 269 37.19 -13.19 32.68
C GLY A 269 36.05 -12.17 32.48
N GLU A 270 36.16 -11.31 31.47
CA GLU A 270 35.15 -10.31 31.15
C GLU A 270 33.99 -10.93 30.35
N LYS A 271 32.77 -10.44 30.60
CA LYS A 271 31.59 -10.87 29.82
C LYS A 271 31.66 -10.22 28.44
N LEU A 272 31.50 -11.02 27.38
CA LEU A 272 31.38 -10.50 26.02
C LEU A 272 30.23 -9.49 25.93
N PRO A 273 30.46 -8.28 25.38
CA PRO A 273 29.41 -7.30 25.19
C PRO A 273 28.53 -7.77 24.03
N ALA A 274 27.22 -7.75 24.25
CA ALA A 274 26.20 -8.04 23.25
C ALA A 274 25.26 -6.83 23.17
N PHE A 275 24.72 -6.54 21.99
CA PHE A 275 23.82 -5.40 21.83
C PHE A 275 22.46 -5.68 22.50
N ASP A 276 22.07 -4.84 23.47
CA ASP A 276 20.73 -4.92 24.08
C ASP A 276 19.81 -3.86 23.46
N ILE A 277 19.01 -4.30 22.47
CA ILE A 277 18.00 -3.47 21.83
C ILE A 277 17.05 -2.81 22.85
N ALA A 278 16.79 -3.42 24.02
CA ALA A 278 15.92 -2.84 25.04
C ALA A 278 16.50 -1.55 25.67
N GLN A 279 17.82 -1.34 25.56
CA GLN A 279 18.52 -0.12 26.01
C GLN A 279 18.67 0.94 24.92
N ALA A 280 18.12 0.73 23.71
CA ALA A 280 18.20 1.67 22.59
C ALA A 280 17.88 3.13 22.99
N PRO A 281 18.48 4.13 22.32
CA PRO A 281 18.23 5.53 22.62
C PRO A 281 16.81 5.90 22.19
N GLN A 282 16.24 6.96 22.76
CA GLN A 282 14.84 7.31 22.54
C GLN A 282 14.54 7.61 21.07
N GLU A 283 15.49 8.22 20.36
CA GLU A 283 15.44 8.51 18.93
C GLU A 283 15.28 7.24 18.09
N LEU A 284 16.04 6.17 18.41
CA LEU A 284 15.95 4.90 17.70
C LEU A 284 14.65 4.16 18.04
N ARG A 285 14.23 4.14 19.32
CA ARG A 285 12.92 3.58 19.70
C ARG A 285 11.79 4.27 18.95
N ALA A 286 11.80 5.60 18.92
CA ALA A 286 10.78 6.41 18.25
C ALA A 286 10.74 6.13 16.75
N ARG A 287 11.90 6.03 16.08
CA ARG A 287 12.00 5.70 14.65
C ARG A 287 11.53 4.26 14.34
N ILE A 288 11.89 3.30 15.18
CA ILE A 288 11.43 1.91 15.04
C ILE A 288 9.91 1.82 15.23
N LEU A 289 9.35 2.56 16.20
CA LEU A 289 7.91 2.57 16.47
C LEU A 289 7.10 3.21 15.32
N SER A 290 7.57 4.34 14.77
CA SER A 290 6.88 5.05 13.67
C SER A 290 6.85 4.24 12.37
N GLU A 291 7.92 3.48 12.11
CA GLU A 291 8.07 2.65 10.89
C GLU A 291 7.90 1.14 11.15
N ARG A 292 7.30 0.74 12.29
CA ARG A 292 7.24 -0.67 12.74
C ARG A 292 6.61 -1.65 11.74
N LYS A 293 5.76 -1.16 10.82
CA LYS A 293 5.15 -1.95 9.75
C LYS A 293 6.14 -2.36 8.64
N ARG A 294 7.32 -1.72 8.58
CA ARG A 294 8.37 -1.94 7.57
C ARG A 294 9.56 -2.75 8.08
N ILE A 295 9.57 -3.11 9.36
CA ILE A 295 10.67 -3.83 10.03
C ILE A 295 10.16 -5.20 10.44
N SER A 296 10.73 -6.25 9.84
CA SER A 296 10.41 -7.64 10.14
C SER A 296 11.42 -8.24 11.13
N VAL A 297 10.92 -9.09 12.04
CA VAL A 297 11.72 -9.84 13.02
C VAL A 297 11.18 -11.26 13.08
N ARG A 298 11.95 -12.25 12.59
CA ARG A 298 11.50 -13.64 12.49
C ARG A 298 11.72 -14.40 13.79
N HIS A 299 12.80 -14.12 14.52
CA HIS A 299 13.13 -14.84 15.76
C HIS A 299 12.78 -14.04 17.00
N GLY A 300 12.10 -14.69 17.94
CA GLY A 300 11.62 -14.01 19.14
C GLY A 300 10.54 -12.96 18.86
N THR A 301 9.73 -13.11 17.80
CA THR A 301 8.66 -12.16 17.42
C THR A 301 7.73 -11.81 18.58
N ALA A 302 7.42 -12.74 19.49
CA ALA A 302 6.65 -12.43 20.70
C ALA A 302 7.38 -11.45 21.65
N ARG A 303 8.70 -11.62 21.84
CA ARG A 303 9.56 -10.68 22.59
C ARG A 303 9.67 -9.33 21.88
N TRP A 304 9.71 -9.33 20.54
CA TRP A 304 9.70 -8.10 19.74
C TRP A 304 8.41 -7.30 19.95
N GLN A 305 7.25 -7.94 19.79
CA GLN A 305 5.95 -7.28 19.99
C GLN A 305 5.76 -6.79 21.43
N GLN A 306 6.21 -7.57 22.44
CA GLN A 306 6.20 -7.13 23.83
C GLN A 306 7.10 -5.89 24.05
N LEU A 307 8.29 -5.86 23.44
CA LEU A 307 9.21 -4.73 23.53
C LEU A 307 8.61 -3.47 22.86
N LEU A 308 8.06 -3.62 21.65
CA LEU A 308 7.36 -2.54 20.95
C LEU A 308 6.18 -2.00 21.76
N SER A 309 5.34 -2.86 22.34
CA SER A 309 4.27 -2.42 23.26
C SER A 309 4.86 -1.63 24.42
N SER A 310 5.86 -2.18 25.12
CA SER A 310 6.45 -1.50 26.27
C SER A 310 6.97 -0.09 25.94
N TRP A 311 7.64 0.09 24.79
CA TRP A 311 8.10 1.40 24.33
C TRP A 311 6.98 2.32 23.88
N ASN A 312 5.94 1.78 23.24
CA ASN A 312 4.75 2.51 22.83
C ASN A 312 4.04 3.09 24.06
N ASP A 313 3.99 2.32 25.15
CA ASP A 313 3.27 2.63 26.38
C ASP A 313 4.10 3.51 27.36
N GLU A 314 5.40 3.76 27.09
CA GLU A 314 6.29 4.61 27.91
C GLU A 314 5.88 6.11 28.00
N ALA A 315 5.07 6.60 27.06
CA ALA A 315 4.62 7.99 26.91
C ALA A 315 3.55 8.08 25.81
N ALA A 316 2.86 9.23 25.76
CA ALA A 316 1.77 9.51 24.82
C ALA A 316 2.10 9.12 23.36
N GLN A 317 1.07 8.64 22.65
CA GLN A 317 1.16 8.32 21.22
C GLN A 317 1.06 9.61 20.39
N LEU A 318 1.70 9.60 19.21
CA LEU A 318 1.69 10.72 18.28
C LEU A 318 1.21 10.27 16.90
N HIS A 319 0.28 11.03 16.33
CA HIS A 319 -0.09 10.93 14.93
C HIS A 319 -0.34 12.31 14.33
N LEU A 320 -0.45 12.35 13.01
CA LEU A 320 -0.80 13.56 12.27
C LEU A 320 -2.20 13.43 11.72
N GLU A 321 -2.98 14.50 11.87
CA GLU A 321 -4.30 14.65 11.25
C GLU A 321 -4.36 15.97 10.47
N ILE A 322 -5.38 16.13 9.64
CA ILE A 322 -5.71 17.43 9.03
C ILE A 322 -7.08 17.84 9.55
N LYS A 323 -7.14 19.02 10.16
CA LYS A 323 -8.34 19.46 10.89
C LYS A 323 -9.59 19.42 10.00
N HIS A 324 -10.68 18.94 10.58
CA HIS A 324 -12.01 18.84 9.95
C HIS A 324 -12.05 17.99 8.67
N ARG A 325 -11.06 17.11 8.47
CA ARG A 325 -10.96 16.21 7.32
C ARG A 325 -10.68 14.78 7.78
N GLN A 326 -10.78 13.84 6.85
CA GLN A 326 -10.38 12.45 7.03
C GLN A 326 -9.54 12.00 5.83
N PRO A 327 -8.68 10.98 5.98
CA PRO A 327 -8.00 10.38 4.84
C PRO A 327 -8.97 9.50 4.04
N SER A 328 -8.65 9.33 2.75
CA SER A 328 -9.25 8.29 1.92
C SER A 328 -8.87 6.88 2.39
N THR A 329 -9.43 5.87 1.73
CA THR A 329 -9.24 4.43 1.97
C THR A 329 -7.81 3.98 1.69
N ASP A 330 -7.07 4.66 0.83
CA ASP A 330 -5.61 4.48 0.64
C ASP A 330 -4.76 5.17 1.73
N ASN A 331 -5.40 5.71 2.78
CA ASN A 331 -4.83 6.54 3.85
C ASN A 331 -4.19 7.85 3.36
N VAL A 332 -4.51 8.31 2.14
CA VAL A 332 -4.03 9.59 1.60
C VAL A 332 -5.00 10.70 1.96
N TRP A 333 -4.47 11.82 2.46
CA TRP A 333 -5.23 13.04 2.70
C TRP A 333 -5.27 13.90 1.44
N ARG A 334 -6.47 14.19 0.93
CA ARG A 334 -6.66 14.94 -0.32
C ARG A 334 -7.24 16.33 -0.06
N ILE A 335 -6.61 17.37 -0.63
CA ILE A 335 -7.00 18.77 -0.43
C ILE A 335 -6.95 19.56 -1.74
N PRO A 336 -7.98 20.36 -2.09
CA PRO A 336 -7.89 21.29 -3.21
C PRO A 336 -6.72 22.27 -3.03
N ALA A 337 -5.92 22.50 -4.07
CA ALA A 337 -4.70 23.31 -4.01
C ALA A 337 -4.94 24.81 -3.69
N ARG A 338 -6.19 25.29 -3.77
CA ARG A 338 -6.60 26.64 -3.36
C ARG A 338 -7.16 26.73 -1.95
N GLU A 339 -7.39 25.60 -1.29
CA GLU A 339 -7.94 25.56 0.06
C GLU A 339 -6.83 25.69 1.11
N SER A 340 -7.11 26.46 2.16
CA SER A 340 -6.30 26.51 3.36
C SER A 340 -6.59 25.30 4.24
N ALA A 341 -5.56 24.62 4.71
CA ALA A 341 -5.69 23.55 5.67
C ALA A 341 -4.60 23.62 6.75
N GLU A 342 -4.87 22.98 7.88
CA GLU A 342 -3.99 22.89 9.03
C GLU A 342 -3.76 21.41 9.36
N ILE A 343 -2.48 21.02 9.42
CA ILE A 343 -2.06 19.69 9.86
C ILE A 343 -1.79 19.79 11.36
N GLU A 344 -2.41 18.92 12.16
CA GLU A 344 -2.27 18.90 13.61
C GLU A 344 -1.45 17.69 14.05
N LEU A 345 -0.48 17.93 14.92
CA LEU A 345 0.20 16.91 15.71
C LEU A 345 -0.71 16.57 16.90
N VAL A 346 -1.42 15.46 16.79
CA VAL A 346 -2.26 14.94 17.87
C VAL A 346 -1.38 14.17 18.85
N VAL A 347 -1.64 14.38 20.14
CA VAL A 347 -0.95 13.73 21.26
C VAL A 347 -1.99 13.00 22.08
N GLU A 348 -1.86 11.68 22.22
CA GLU A 348 -2.84 10.86 22.95
C GLU A 348 -2.26 10.29 24.26
N PRO A 349 -2.85 10.60 25.43
CA PRO A 349 -4.06 11.41 25.64
C PRO A 349 -3.83 12.92 25.50
N TRP A 350 -4.85 13.64 25.04
CA TRP A 350 -4.84 15.10 24.74
C TRP A 350 -4.49 16.02 25.92
N THR A 351 -4.42 15.48 27.13
CA THR A 351 -3.98 16.22 28.34
C THR A 351 -2.49 16.54 28.31
N THR A 352 -1.69 15.78 27.55
CA THR A 352 -0.24 15.92 27.50
C THR A 352 0.18 16.89 26.41
N LYS A 353 1.10 17.82 26.72
CA LYS A 353 1.62 18.81 25.76
C LYS A 353 3.05 18.49 25.32
N PRO A 354 3.37 18.60 24.02
CA PRO A 354 4.73 18.45 23.54
C PRO A 354 5.60 19.63 24.01
N GLN A 355 6.83 19.32 24.42
CA GLN A 355 7.82 20.25 24.97
C GLN A 355 8.70 20.87 23.87
N LYS A 356 8.92 20.13 22.78
CA LYS A 356 9.62 20.54 21.56
C LYS A 356 9.02 19.75 20.38
N ILE A 357 8.86 20.39 19.22
CA ILE A 357 8.40 19.75 17.99
C ILE A 357 9.40 20.04 16.85
N GLU A 358 9.65 19.03 16.03
CA GLU A 358 10.41 19.11 14.78
C GLU A 358 9.54 18.51 13.67
N TRP A 359 9.28 19.28 12.60
CA TRP A 359 8.51 18.83 11.45
C TRP A 359 9.45 18.44 10.30
N PHE A 360 9.14 17.37 9.58
CA PHE A 360 9.96 16.86 8.47
C PHE A 360 9.10 16.58 7.25
N ALA A 361 9.56 17.03 6.09
CA ALA A 361 9.06 16.63 4.78
C ALA A 361 9.95 15.54 4.16
N LEU A 362 9.33 14.53 3.57
CA LEU A 362 10.02 13.52 2.77
C LEU A 362 9.83 13.84 1.29
N THR A 363 10.91 14.20 0.61
CA THR A 363 10.92 14.56 -0.83
C THR A 363 11.77 13.56 -1.63
N PRO A 364 11.49 13.30 -2.92
CA PRO A 364 12.25 12.30 -3.66
C PRO A 364 13.72 12.73 -3.80
N LYS A 365 14.66 11.85 -3.46
CA LYS A 365 16.10 12.09 -3.65
C LYS A 365 16.49 12.16 -5.12
N TYR A 366 15.79 11.38 -5.96
CA TYR A 366 16.01 11.29 -7.39
C TYR A 366 14.67 11.51 -8.11
N SER A 367 14.63 12.34 -9.15
CA SER A 367 13.41 12.49 -9.97
C SER A 367 13.18 11.33 -10.95
N ARG A 368 14.17 10.44 -11.10
CA ARG A 368 14.20 9.35 -12.09
C ARG A 368 14.92 8.12 -11.53
N CYS A 369 14.26 6.97 -11.56
CA CYS A 369 14.85 5.69 -11.16
C CYS A 369 14.62 4.62 -12.23
N ASN A 370 15.54 3.68 -12.39
CA ASN A 370 15.36 2.44 -13.14
C ASN A 370 15.20 1.28 -12.16
N LEU A 371 14.11 0.52 -12.27
CA LEU A 371 13.81 -0.61 -11.39
C LEU A 371 14.06 -1.98 -12.03
N THR A 372 14.40 -2.00 -13.32
CA THR A 372 14.68 -3.22 -14.07
C THR A 372 16.14 -3.62 -13.94
N ASN A 373 16.41 -4.91 -14.12
CA ASN A 373 17.78 -5.43 -14.31
C ASN A 373 18.24 -5.37 -15.78
N LEU A 374 17.44 -4.79 -16.68
CA LEU A 374 17.70 -4.74 -18.11
C LEU A 374 18.77 -3.68 -18.43
N SER A 375 19.61 -3.96 -19.42
CA SER A 375 20.66 -3.04 -19.85
C SER A 375 20.09 -1.82 -20.57
N ILE A 376 20.87 -0.72 -20.59
CA ILE A 376 20.51 0.52 -21.30
C ILE A 376 20.14 0.25 -22.76
N ASP A 377 20.83 -0.67 -23.43
CA ASP A 377 20.57 -1.06 -24.83
C ASP A 377 19.26 -1.86 -24.99
N GLN A 378 18.78 -2.52 -23.93
CA GLN A 378 17.50 -3.25 -23.92
C GLN A 378 16.30 -2.34 -23.62
N VAL A 379 16.46 -1.29 -22.81
CA VAL A 379 15.36 -0.38 -22.40
C VAL A 379 15.35 0.99 -23.09
N GLY A 380 16.42 1.36 -23.80
CA GLY A 380 16.49 2.51 -24.71
C GLY A 380 16.62 3.90 -24.04
N PHE A 381 16.33 4.01 -22.74
CA PHE A 381 16.41 5.22 -21.92
C PHE A 381 16.57 4.79 -20.43
N VAL A 382 17.19 5.50 -19.50
CA VAL A 382 17.98 6.76 -19.54
C VAL A 382 19.34 6.48 -18.88
N ALA A 383 20.46 6.88 -19.48
CA ALA A 383 21.77 6.76 -18.84
C ALA A 383 21.86 7.62 -17.56
N ASN A 384 22.41 7.04 -16.48
CA ASN A 384 22.57 7.67 -15.16
C ASN A 384 21.27 7.94 -14.37
N ALA A 385 20.19 7.18 -14.62
CA ALA A 385 19.06 7.11 -13.67
C ALA A 385 19.46 6.34 -12.40
N ALA A 386 18.90 6.69 -11.24
CA ALA A 386 19.18 6.00 -9.98
C ALA A 386 18.63 4.56 -10.02
N ALA A 387 19.31 3.61 -9.37
CA ALA A 387 18.90 2.20 -9.37
C ALA A 387 17.66 1.87 -8.51
N ARG A 388 17.12 2.86 -7.79
CA ARG A 388 16.01 2.73 -6.84
C ARG A 388 15.55 4.11 -6.35
N PRO A 389 14.25 4.28 -6.00
CA PRO A 389 13.79 5.46 -5.29
C PRO A 389 14.41 5.54 -3.90
N ALA A 390 14.56 6.76 -3.40
CA ALA A 390 14.98 7.09 -2.04
C ALA A 390 14.35 8.42 -1.63
N TRP A 391 14.17 8.64 -0.33
CA TRP A 391 13.65 9.90 0.22
C TRP A 391 14.75 10.73 0.87
N ASN A 392 14.79 12.02 0.54
CA ASN A 392 15.46 13.04 1.34
C ASN A 392 14.53 13.43 2.49
N GLU A 393 15.11 13.64 3.68
CA GLU A 393 14.40 14.20 4.83
C GLU A 393 14.77 15.68 5.00
N VAL A 394 13.77 16.57 4.85
CA VAL A 394 13.93 18.02 4.90
C VAL A 394 13.25 18.54 6.16
N VAL A 395 14.01 19.19 7.04
CA VAL A 395 13.45 19.87 8.23
C VAL A 395 12.64 21.08 7.79
N ILE A 396 11.43 21.22 8.33
CA ILE A 396 10.55 22.38 8.12
C ILE A 396 10.79 23.35 9.29
N ASP A 397 11.04 24.62 8.97
CA ASP A 397 11.18 25.71 9.96
C ASP A 397 9.81 26.11 10.55
N HIS A 398 9.32 25.24 11.43
CA HIS A 398 8.06 25.39 12.17
C HIS A 398 8.12 24.53 13.45
N HIS A 399 7.54 25.02 14.55
CA HIS A 399 7.67 24.39 15.87
C HIS A 399 6.37 24.28 16.68
N ASP A 400 5.25 24.78 16.16
CA ASP A 400 3.95 24.63 16.83
C ASP A 400 3.34 23.24 16.55
N SER A 401 2.37 22.82 17.37
CA SER A 401 1.61 21.57 17.16
C SER A 401 0.67 21.61 15.96
N VAL A 402 0.46 22.78 15.36
CA VAL A 402 -0.36 22.96 14.16
C VAL A 402 0.53 23.54 13.07
N LEU A 403 0.72 22.81 11.97
CA LEU A 403 1.44 23.22 10.77
C LEU A 403 0.45 23.67 9.68
N PRO A 404 0.32 24.97 9.37
CA PRO A 404 -0.51 25.44 8.28
C PRO A 404 0.09 25.02 6.93
N VAL A 405 -0.69 24.45 6.02
CA VAL A 405 -0.20 23.95 4.70
C VAL A 405 0.51 25.06 3.90
N ARG A 406 0.12 26.33 4.07
CA ARG A 406 0.82 27.48 3.46
C ARG A 406 2.32 27.60 3.81
N LYS A 407 2.79 26.97 4.89
CA LYS A 407 4.22 26.93 5.27
C LYS A 407 5.05 25.96 4.44
N ILE A 408 4.39 25.06 3.71
CA ILE A 408 5.00 24.00 2.89
C ILE A 408 4.60 24.10 1.41
N ASP A 409 3.93 25.18 0.99
CA ASP A 409 3.55 25.47 -0.41
C ASP A 409 4.74 25.45 -1.39
N ASN A 410 5.94 25.73 -0.90
CA ASN A 410 7.20 25.70 -1.66
C ASN A 410 7.76 24.30 -1.92
N LEU A 411 7.20 23.26 -1.28
CA LEU A 411 7.54 21.84 -1.47
C LEU A 411 6.63 21.14 -2.51
N PHE A 412 5.51 21.78 -2.88
CA PHE A 412 4.63 21.36 -3.96
C PHE A 412 5.07 21.95 -5.32
N ASP A 413 4.34 21.63 -6.39
CA ASP A 413 4.54 22.29 -7.68
C ASP A 413 4.41 23.82 -7.56
N ARG A 414 5.35 24.56 -8.16
CA ARG A 414 5.44 26.01 -8.01
C ARG A 414 4.41 26.81 -8.81
N GLN A 415 3.74 26.21 -9.78
CA GLN A 415 2.78 26.89 -10.65
C GLN A 415 1.33 26.66 -10.16
N LEU A 416 1.03 25.47 -9.67
CA LEU A 416 -0.32 25.03 -9.30
C LEU A 416 -0.49 24.74 -7.80
N HIS A 417 0.59 24.70 -7.03
CA HIS A 417 0.61 24.29 -5.61
C HIS A 417 -0.03 22.91 -5.35
N CYS A 418 0.04 22.03 -6.34
CA CYS A 418 -0.47 20.65 -6.31
C CYS A 418 0.66 19.62 -6.25
N GLY A 419 0.29 18.36 -6.04
CA GLY A 419 1.20 17.21 -5.95
C GLY A 419 1.13 16.48 -4.62
N SER A 420 2.00 15.48 -4.49
CA SER A 420 2.17 14.62 -3.33
C SER A 420 3.31 15.12 -2.44
N LEU A 421 3.06 15.21 -1.14
CA LEU A 421 4.05 15.47 -0.11
C LEU A 421 3.84 14.51 1.06
N ARG A 422 4.94 14.01 1.63
CA ARG A 422 4.92 13.19 2.83
C ARG A 422 5.48 13.96 4.00
N LEU A 423 4.84 13.81 5.16
CA LEU A 423 5.14 14.56 6.37
C LEU A 423 5.22 13.62 7.56
N ARG A 424 6.12 13.92 8.48
CA ARG A 424 6.18 13.32 9.81
C ARG A 424 6.60 14.38 10.82
N ALA A 425 6.23 14.20 12.08
CA ALA A 425 6.73 15.02 13.16
C ALA A 425 7.52 14.17 14.16
N ARG A 426 8.49 14.80 14.83
CA ARG A 426 9.09 14.32 16.07
C ARG A 426 8.71 15.29 17.17
N ALA A 427 8.36 14.79 18.35
CA ALA A 427 8.22 15.64 19.52
C ALA A 427 8.86 15.02 20.77
N LEU A 428 9.25 15.91 21.68
CA LEU A 428 9.61 15.56 23.04
C LEU A 428 8.34 15.67 23.90
N VAL A 429 7.91 14.57 24.51
CA VAL A 429 6.68 14.48 25.30
C VAL A 429 7.02 13.76 26.60
N ASP A 430 6.76 14.40 27.75
CA ASP A 430 7.11 13.88 29.08
C ASP A 430 8.59 13.43 29.23
N GLY A 431 9.51 14.12 28.54
CA GLY A 431 10.94 13.76 28.51
C GLY A 431 11.26 12.51 27.66
N LYS A 432 10.31 12.04 26.85
CA LYS A 432 10.44 10.95 25.88
C LYS A 432 10.33 11.46 24.46
N ILE A 433 11.26 11.07 23.59
CA ILE A 433 11.16 11.34 22.16
C ILE A 433 10.15 10.38 21.53
N ARG A 434 9.32 10.92 20.66
CA ARG A 434 8.30 10.24 19.88
C ARG A 434 8.32 10.74 18.44
N GLU A 435 7.98 9.87 17.50
CA GLU A 435 7.79 10.22 16.09
C GLU A 435 6.42 9.73 15.62
N THR A 436 5.78 10.51 14.76
CA THR A 436 4.53 10.10 14.10
C THR A 436 4.84 9.08 13.00
N PRO A 437 3.90 8.20 12.66
CA PRO A 437 3.85 7.61 11.32
C PRO A 437 3.89 8.70 10.23
N VAL A 438 4.25 8.33 9.01
CA VAL A 438 4.23 9.24 7.86
C VAL A 438 2.79 9.49 7.40
N LEU A 439 2.39 10.75 7.36
CA LEU A 439 1.17 11.23 6.70
C LEU A 439 1.47 11.53 5.23
N GLU A 440 0.61 11.07 4.32
CA GLU A 440 0.67 11.46 2.91
C GLU A 440 -0.44 12.47 2.58
N LEU A 441 -0.02 13.62 2.06
CA LEU A 441 -0.87 14.73 1.64
C LEU A 441 -0.77 14.89 0.12
N ARG A 442 -1.89 14.78 -0.59
CA ARG A 442 -2.00 15.09 -2.02
C ARG A 442 -2.85 16.33 -2.23
N ARG A 443 -2.26 17.37 -2.83
CA ARG A 443 -2.96 18.59 -3.25
C ARG A 443 -3.31 18.52 -4.73
N PHE A 444 -4.50 18.99 -5.10
CA PHE A 444 -5.00 18.82 -6.47
C PHE A 444 -5.69 20.06 -7.05
N ALA A 445 -5.71 20.17 -8.38
CA ALA A 445 -6.30 21.29 -9.11
C ALA A 445 -7.34 20.81 -10.14
N GLY A 446 -8.54 21.40 -10.09
CA GLY A 446 -9.70 20.94 -10.86
C GLY A 446 -10.51 19.87 -10.13
N SER A 447 -11.27 19.09 -10.88
CA SER A 447 -12.09 17.96 -10.40
C SER A 447 -11.87 16.71 -11.27
N GLY A 448 -12.39 15.57 -10.84
CA GLY A 448 -12.33 14.29 -11.56
C GLY A 448 -10.92 13.93 -12.07
N PHE A 449 -10.85 13.53 -13.33
CA PHE A 449 -9.62 13.16 -14.03
C PHE A 449 -8.47 14.17 -13.82
N ARG A 450 -8.73 15.47 -13.96
CA ARG A 450 -7.70 16.52 -13.81
C ARG A 450 -7.17 16.63 -12.38
N ALA A 451 -8.05 16.49 -11.38
CA ALA A 451 -7.64 16.46 -9.98
C ALA A 451 -6.66 15.30 -9.76
N ALA A 452 -7.05 14.07 -10.14
CA ALA A 452 -6.23 12.87 -9.96
C ALA A 452 -4.89 12.91 -10.75
N ILE A 453 -4.86 13.54 -11.93
CA ILE A 453 -3.61 13.82 -12.66
C ILE A 453 -2.67 14.71 -11.82
N SER A 454 -3.20 15.78 -11.23
CA SER A 454 -2.41 16.74 -10.44
C SER A 454 -1.98 16.25 -9.06
N GLU A 455 -2.71 15.30 -8.45
CA GLU A 455 -2.35 14.64 -7.18
C GLU A 455 -0.95 13.99 -7.24
N GLN A 456 -0.54 13.47 -8.40
CA GLN A 456 0.69 12.70 -8.59
C GLN A 456 1.97 13.56 -8.77
N PHE A 457 1.87 14.89 -8.81
CA PHE A 457 3.05 15.75 -9.01
C PHE A 457 4.02 15.62 -7.82
N GLY A 458 5.32 15.84 -8.04
CA GLY A 458 6.32 15.63 -6.99
C GLY A 458 6.66 14.15 -6.69
N LEU A 459 6.04 13.19 -7.39
CA LEU A 459 6.48 11.79 -7.40
C LEU A 459 7.60 11.56 -8.44
N PRO A 460 8.55 10.64 -8.19
CA PRO A 460 9.62 10.33 -9.13
C PRO A 460 9.10 9.54 -10.35
N TYR A 461 9.81 9.61 -11.48
CA TYR A 461 9.58 8.74 -12.63
C TYR A 461 10.26 7.39 -12.46
N LEU A 462 9.51 6.30 -12.64
CA LEU A 462 10.01 4.94 -12.54
C LEU A 462 10.07 4.25 -13.91
N PHE A 463 11.30 4.01 -14.37
CA PHE A 463 11.59 3.24 -15.57
C PHE A 463 11.33 1.75 -15.32
N GLY A 464 10.64 1.12 -16.27
CA GLY A 464 10.24 -0.29 -16.15
C GLY A 464 9.17 -0.53 -15.10
N SER A 465 8.36 0.48 -14.76
CA SER A 465 7.10 0.27 -14.01
C SER A 465 6.13 -0.71 -14.69
N GLY A 466 6.39 -1.09 -15.95
CA GLY A 466 5.79 -2.28 -16.58
C GLY A 466 6.05 -3.59 -15.81
N GLU A 467 7.25 -3.79 -15.29
CA GLU A 467 7.60 -4.96 -14.47
C GLU A 467 6.89 -4.89 -13.10
N LEU A 468 6.63 -3.69 -12.57
CA LEU A 468 5.79 -3.44 -11.40
C LEU A 468 4.27 -3.59 -11.64
N SER A 469 3.83 -3.93 -12.86
CA SER A 469 2.41 -3.77 -13.25
C SER A 469 1.66 -5.05 -13.62
N GLU A 470 2.36 -6.14 -13.96
CA GLU A 470 1.68 -7.38 -14.35
C GLU A 470 1.23 -8.18 -13.11
N ASN A 471 -0.04 -7.96 -12.72
CA ASN A 471 -0.75 -8.58 -11.59
C ASN A 471 -0.29 -8.14 -10.18
N SER A 472 0.26 -6.94 -10.05
CA SER A 472 0.69 -6.36 -8.76
C SER A 472 0.15 -4.93 -8.55
N ASP A 473 0.02 -4.52 -7.29
CA ASP A 473 -0.57 -3.23 -6.89
C ASP A 473 0.39 -2.03 -7.08
N THR A 474 1.64 -2.29 -7.49
CA THR A 474 2.74 -1.33 -7.54
C THR A 474 2.64 -0.32 -8.69
N GLY A 475 1.72 0.64 -8.55
CA GLY A 475 1.64 1.88 -9.31
C GLY A 475 1.67 3.13 -8.42
N PRO A 476 1.13 4.28 -8.87
CA PRO A 476 0.98 5.50 -8.05
C PRO A 476 0.07 5.36 -6.83
N GLU A 477 -0.62 4.23 -6.69
CA GLU A 477 -1.35 3.79 -5.49
C GLU A 477 -0.40 3.25 -4.38
N THR A 478 0.80 2.75 -4.72
CA THR A 478 1.90 2.55 -3.76
C THR A 478 2.77 3.81 -3.64
N ASN A 479 2.21 4.97 -3.97
CA ASN A 479 2.76 6.30 -3.76
C ASN A 479 4.10 6.57 -4.48
N LEU A 480 4.34 5.88 -5.60
CA LEU A 480 5.48 6.06 -6.48
C LEU A 480 5.01 6.40 -7.88
N GLY A 481 5.56 7.46 -8.49
CA GLY A 481 5.18 7.88 -9.83
C GLY A 481 5.60 6.84 -10.86
N ALA A 482 4.90 6.75 -11.98
CA ALA A 482 5.07 5.66 -12.93
C ALA A 482 5.43 6.16 -14.33
N ASP A 483 5.27 5.33 -15.35
CA ASP A 483 5.36 5.80 -16.73
C ASP A 483 4.16 6.69 -17.12
N CYS A 484 4.19 7.30 -18.30
CA CYS A 484 3.12 8.17 -18.77
C CYS A 484 1.75 7.48 -18.90
N ALA A 485 1.70 6.19 -19.22
CA ALA A 485 0.44 5.47 -19.33
C ALA A 485 -0.14 5.17 -17.94
N ASN A 486 0.69 4.69 -17.02
CA ASN A 486 0.30 4.49 -15.62
C ASN A 486 -0.10 5.81 -14.94
N PHE A 487 0.56 6.93 -15.25
CA PHE A 487 0.14 8.26 -14.80
C PHE A 487 -1.31 8.61 -15.20
N VAL A 488 -1.73 8.24 -16.42
CA VAL A 488 -3.11 8.37 -16.90
C VAL A 488 -4.03 7.32 -16.26
N ILE A 489 -3.59 6.06 -16.14
CA ILE A 489 -4.38 4.97 -15.56
C ILE A 489 -4.71 5.24 -14.08
N TYR A 490 -3.84 5.90 -13.33
CA TYR A 490 -4.14 6.32 -11.95
C TYR A 490 -5.36 7.25 -11.92
N ALA A 491 -5.40 8.23 -12.81
CA ALA A 491 -6.53 9.14 -12.89
C ALA A 491 -7.83 8.42 -13.27
N LEU A 492 -7.77 7.45 -14.20
CA LEU A 492 -8.91 6.60 -14.54
C LEU A 492 -9.37 5.72 -13.34
N ARG A 493 -8.44 5.15 -12.57
CA ARG A 493 -8.74 4.33 -11.38
C ARG A 493 -9.31 5.18 -10.23
N ARG A 494 -8.83 6.42 -10.06
CA ARG A 494 -9.41 7.40 -9.12
C ARG A 494 -10.83 7.83 -9.48
N GLU A 495 -11.24 7.68 -10.74
CA GLU A 495 -12.63 7.81 -11.22
C GLU A 495 -13.40 6.48 -11.25
N GLY A 496 -12.90 5.44 -10.56
CA GLY A 496 -13.58 4.14 -10.42
C GLY A 496 -13.47 3.19 -11.61
N ARG A 497 -12.55 3.43 -12.56
CA ARG A 497 -12.31 2.52 -13.69
C ARG A 497 -11.25 1.49 -13.31
N ARG A 498 -11.65 0.23 -13.11
CA ARG A 498 -10.75 -0.90 -12.80
C ARG A 498 -9.94 -1.35 -14.03
N ILE A 499 -8.97 -0.52 -14.44
CA ILE A 499 -8.03 -0.74 -15.54
C ILE A 499 -6.71 -1.26 -14.96
N ALA A 500 -6.09 -2.22 -15.66
CA ALA A 500 -4.77 -2.73 -15.29
C ALA A 500 -3.67 -1.70 -15.62
N TRP A 501 -2.66 -1.61 -14.76
CA TRP A 501 -1.42 -0.90 -15.03
C TRP A 501 -0.76 -1.45 -16.30
N SER A 502 -0.24 -0.57 -17.17
CA SER A 502 -0.07 -0.89 -18.59
C SER A 502 0.71 0.17 -19.37
N ASP A 503 1.23 -0.21 -20.54
CA ASP A 503 1.90 0.66 -21.51
C ASP A 503 0.93 1.57 -22.35
N PRO A 504 1.46 2.61 -23.05
CA PRO A 504 0.68 3.51 -23.91
C PRO A 504 -0.12 2.88 -25.05
N LYS A 505 0.31 1.74 -25.60
CA LYS A 505 -0.36 1.05 -26.71
C LYS A 505 -1.59 0.31 -26.21
N ARG A 506 -1.46 -0.43 -25.10
CA ARG A 506 -2.58 -1.11 -24.42
C ARG A 506 -3.57 -0.11 -23.80
N LEU A 507 -3.12 0.99 -23.19
CA LEU A 507 -3.99 2.06 -22.65
C LEU A 507 -5.01 2.57 -23.69
N ARG A 508 -4.61 2.63 -24.96
CA ARG A 508 -5.46 3.06 -26.06
C ARG A 508 -6.72 2.21 -26.24
N GLU A 509 -6.70 0.94 -25.83
CA GLU A 509 -7.84 0.02 -25.91
C GLU A 509 -8.99 0.43 -24.97
N HIS A 510 -8.73 1.35 -24.03
CA HIS A 510 -9.70 1.90 -23.08
C HIS A 510 -10.17 3.33 -23.42
N LEU A 511 -9.77 3.89 -24.58
CA LEU A 511 -10.00 5.30 -24.93
C LEU A 511 -10.69 5.46 -26.30
N ASP A 512 -11.62 6.40 -26.39
CA ASP A 512 -12.30 6.77 -27.64
C ASP A 512 -11.40 7.65 -28.51
N LEU A 513 -11.35 7.39 -29.80
CA LEU A 513 -10.60 8.21 -30.76
C LEU A 513 -11.38 9.46 -31.16
N VAL A 514 -10.74 10.63 -31.04
CA VAL A 514 -11.28 11.93 -31.46
C VAL A 514 -10.68 12.40 -32.79
N ALA A 515 -9.35 12.33 -32.94
CA ALA A 515 -8.66 12.67 -34.19
C ALA A 515 -7.42 11.78 -34.40
N ARG A 516 -7.14 11.40 -35.66
CA ARG A 516 -5.88 10.71 -36.03
C ARG A 516 -4.90 11.67 -36.67
N SER A 517 -3.61 11.54 -36.33
CA SER A 517 -2.50 12.21 -37.03
C SER A 517 -2.67 13.74 -37.10
N ALA A 518 -3.34 14.32 -36.11
CA ALA A 518 -3.62 15.74 -35.99
C ALA A 518 -2.32 16.54 -35.79
N THR A 519 -2.34 17.80 -36.21
CA THR A 519 -1.33 18.82 -35.87
C THR A 519 -1.97 19.85 -34.92
N PRO A 520 -1.18 20.64 -34.17
CA PRO A 520 -1.71 21.80 -33.46
C PRO A 520 -2.59 22.68 -34.36
N GLY A 521 -3.69 23.18 -33.82
CA GLY A 521 -4.67 24.01 -34.53
C GLY A 521 -5.67 23.23 -35.40
N THR A 522 -5.62 21.90 -35.47
CA THR A 522 -6.50 21.11 -36.35
C THR A 522 -7.52 20.22 -35.63
N ALA A 523 -7.29 19.87 -34.37
CA ALA A 523 -8.21 19.05 -33.60
C ALA A 523 -9.17 19.93 -32.80
N LYS A 524 -10.47 19.64 -32.90
CA LYS A 524 -11.51 20.34 -32.11
C LYS A 524 -11.76 19.60 -30.80
N ILE A 525 -11.94 20.36 -29.72
CA ILE A 525 -12.29 19.87 -28.40
C ILE A 525 -13.50 20.64 -27.85
N THR A 526 -14.18 20.05 -26.87
CA THR A 526 -15.27 20.72 -26.14
C THR A 526 -14.93 20.81 -24.65
N ALA A 527 -15.61 21.70 -23.92
CA ALA A 527 -15.47 21.79 -22.47
C ALA A 527 -15.84 20.46 -21.77
N GLU A 528 -16.80 19.71 -22.32
CA GLU A 528 -17.20 18.39 -21.82
C GLU A 528 -16.12 17.34 -22.06
N ASP A 529 -15.50 17.34 -23.24
CA ASP A 529 -14.34 16.48 -23.54
C ASP A 529 -13.18 16.75 -22.56
N LEU A 530 -12.86 18.03 -22.29
CA LEU A 530 -11.82 18.41 -21.33
C LEU A 530 -12.14 17.99 -19.89
N GLN A 531 -13.41 18.08 -19.47
CA GLN A 531 -13.85 17.62 -18.15
C GLN A 531 -13.71 16.10 -17.97
N ARG A 532 -14.02 15.31 -19.01
CA ARG A 532 -13.89 13.84 -18.98
C ARG A 532 -12.44 13.34 -18.99
N GLY A 533 -11.51 14.15 -19.52
CA GLY A 533 -10.13 13.76 -19.76
C GLY A 533 -9.82 13.54 -21.23
N MET A 534 -8.94 14.39 -21.76
CA MET A 534 -8.41 14.31 -23.12
C MET A 534 -6.97 13.84 -23.08
N ILE A 535 -6.65 12.83 -23.90
CA ILE A 535 -5.33 12.18 -23.93
C ILE A 535 -4.70 12.39 -25.30
N ILE A 536 -3.52 13.01 -25.32
CA ILE A 536 -2.68 13.14 -26.51
C ILE A 536 -1.77 11.91 -26.57
N HIS A 537 -1.81 11.19 -27.69
CA HIS A 537 -1.06 9.95 -27.91
C HIS A 537 0.03 10.18 -28.97
N LEU A 538 1.27 9.89 -28.58
CA LEU A 538 2.52 10.20 -29.29
C LEU A 538 3.32 8.91 -29.57
N ASP A 539 2.65 7.89 -30.10
CA ASP A 539 3.13 6.53 -30.36
C ASP A 539 3.55 5.76 -29.08
N THR A 540 4.66 6.17 -28.44
CA THR A 540 5.24 5.53 -27.23
C THR A 540 5.11 6.40 -25.97
N HIS A 541 4.29 7.44 -26.02
CA HIS A 541 4.07 8.36 -24.90
C HIS A 541 2.64 8.90 -24.92
N VAL A 542 2.11 9.24 -23.74
CA VAL A 542 0.83 9.96 -23.60
C VAL A 542 0.95 11.18 -22.70
N ALA A 543 0.12 12.18 -22.95
CA ALA A 543 -0.06 13.36 -22.11
C ALA A 543 -1.56 13.64 -21.90
N ALA A 544 -1.93 14.19 -20.76
CA ALA A 544 -3.30 14.62 -20.45
C ALA A 544 -3.45 16.13 -20.74
N VAL A 545 -4.51 16.54 -21.44
CA VAL A 545 -4.83 17.97 -21.59
C VAL A 545 -5.38 18.51 -20.28
N MET A 546 -4.79 19.62 -19.81
CA MET A 546 -5.14 20.27 -18.55
C MET A 546 -5.88 21.58 -18.75
N GLU A 547 -5.58 22.36 -19.79
CA GLU A 547 -6.20 23.67 -20.02
C GLU A 547 -6.31 23.94 -21.52
N ASP A 548 -7.55 24.16 -21.98
CA ASP A 548 -7.91 24.70 -23.30
C ASP A 548 -7.76 26.23 -23.25
N ARG A 549 -6.92 26.76 -24.13
CA ARG A 549 -6.48 28.16 -24.17
C ARG A 549 -6.88 28.81 -25.49
N GLN A 550 -6.63 30.11 -25.61
CA GLN A 550 -7.03 30.83 -26.82
C GLN A 550 -6.20 30.35 -28.03
N PRO A 551 -6.83 29.89 -29.13
CA PRO A 551 -8.27 29.94 -29.44
C PRO A 551 -9.08 28.74 -28.88
N VAL A 552 -9.98 29.02 -27.93
CA VAL A 552 -10.71 27.98 -27.17
C VAL A 552 -11.53 27.06 -28.07
N GLY A 553 -11.48 25.75 -27.78
CA GLY A 553 -12.16 24.70 -28.54
C GLY A 553 -11.36 24.14 -29.72
N ILE A 554 -10.13 24.61 -29.91
CA ILE A 554 -9.19 24.12 -30.94
C ILE A 554 -7.85 23.84 -30.28
N LEU A 555 -7.45 22.57 -30.21
CA LEU A 555 -6.22 22.16 -29.54
C LEU A 555 -4.98 22.60 -30.33
N ASP A 556 -4.21 23.55 -29.79
CA ASP A 556 -3.08 24.26 -30.41
C ASP A 556 -1.79 24.25 -29.55
N GLU A 557 -0.76 25.01 -29.93
CA GLU A 557 0.55 24.98 -29.26
C GLU A 557 0.58 25.68 -27.87
N ASN A 558 -0.45 26.46 -27.53
CA ASN A 558 -0.56 27.24 -26.31
C ASN A 558 -1.18 26.45 -25.14
N ASP A 559 -2.01 25.45 -25.45
CA ASP A 559 -2.73 24.62 -24.49
C ASP A 559 -1.82 23.94 -23.48
N LEU A 560 -2.30 23.79 -22.25
CA LEU A 560 -1.52 23.11 -21.21
C LEU A 560 -1.80 21.61 -21.21
N VAL A 561 -0.71 20.84 -21.12
CA VAL A 561 -0.73 19.38 -21.02
C VAL A 561 0.12 18.93 -19.84
N ALA A 562 -0.42 18.04 -19.02
CA ALA A 562 0.33 17.32 -18.00
C ALA A 562 0.94 16.06 -18.63
N HIS A 563 2.23 15.86 -18.42
CA HIS A 563 2.91 14.67 -18.90
C HIS A 563 4.00 14.21 -17.92
N GLN A 564 4.33 12.93 -17.99
CA GLN A 564 5.42 12.33 -17.24
C GLN A 564 6.29 11.52 -18.19
N LEU A 565 7.42 12.08 -18.62
CA LEU A 565 8.33 11.43 -19.57
C LEU A 565 9.78 11.66 -19.18
N GLY A 566 10.46 10.61 -18.75
CA GLY A 566 11.89 10.66 -18.47
C GLY A 566 12.27 11.71 -17.41
N ASP A 567 11.32 12.11 -16.55
CA ASP A 567 11.43 13.00 -15.39
C ASP A 567 10.07 13.05 -14.64
N ALA A 568 10.04 13.70 -13.47
CA ALA A 568 8.82 13.88 -12.66
C ALA A 568 7.66 14.57 -13.43
N PRO A 569 6.38 14.34 -13.04
CA PRO A 569 5.23 14.95 -13.69
C PRO A 569 5.28 16.47 -13.68
N ARG A 570 4.90 17.09 -14.79
CA ARG A 570 4.84 18.55 -14.94
C ARG A 570 3.73 18.96 -15.91
N VAL A 571 3.38 20.24 -15.87
CA VAL A 571 2.58 20.89 -16.92
C VAL A 571 3.50 21.68 -17.85
N VAL A 572 3.29 21.52 -19.16
CA VAL A 572 3.96 22.27 -20.24
C VAL A 572 2.92 22.70 -21.27
N THR A 573 3.28 23.57 -22.21
CA THR A 573 2.41 23.79 -23.38
C THR A 573 2.53 22.62 -24.37
N LEU A 574 1.49 22.37 -25.17
CA LEU A 574 1.55 21.35 -26.21
C LEU A 574 2.68 21.62 -27.23
N GLY A 575 2.91 22.90 -27.57
CA GLY A 575 4.07 23.30 -28.40
C GLY A 575 5.42 22.95 -27.76
N GLN A 576 5.56 23.09 -26.43
CA GLN A 576 6.76 22.62 -25.72
C GLN A 576 6.94 21.11 -25.84
N LEU A 577 5.88 20.33 -25.59
CA LEU A 577 5.91 18.86 -25.67
C LEU A 577 6.26 18.33 -27.08
N LEU A 578 5.82 19.03 -28.13
CA LEU A 578 6.01 18.61 -29.53
C LEU A 578 7.35 19.03 -30.12
N ARG A 579 8.00 20.10 -29.62
CA ARG A 579 9.32 20.54 -30.11
C ARG A 579 10.44 19.50 -30.00
N GLU A 580 10.35 18.61 -29.00
CA GLU A 580 11.33 17.54 -28.79
C GLU A 580 11.06 16.29 -29.65
N ARG A 581 10.01 16.30 -30.50
CA ARG A 581 9.57 15.16 -31.28
C ARG A 581 9.98 15.26 -32.75
N ARG A 582 10.34 14.12 -33.35
CA ARG A 582 10.61 13.97 -34.79
C ARG A 582 9.39 14.24 -35.68
N LYS A 583 8.18 14.18 -35.13
CA LYS A 583 6.91 14.44 -35.81
C LYS A 583 6.10 15.42 -34.97
N ASN A 584 5.68 16.54 -35.53
CA ASN A 584 4.69 17.44 -34.92
C ASN A 584 3.27 16.93 -35.21
N ARG A 585 2.99 15.67 -34.86
CA ARG A 585 1.69 15.01 -35.06
C ARG A 585 1.36 14.08 -33.90
N PHE A 586 0.08 14.00 -33.56
CA PHE A 586 -0.44 13.17 -32.48
C PHE A 586 -1.81 12.58 -32.84
N ASP A 587 -2.17 11.49 -32.17
CA ASP A 587 -3.56 11.06 -32.10
C ASP A 587 -4.21 11.70 -30.86
N LEU A 588 -5.43 12.19 -31.00
CA LEU A 588 -6.21 12.75 -29.90
C LEU A 588 -7.27 11.73 -29.50
N LEU A 589 -7.24 11.33 -28.24
CA LEU A 589 -8.14 10.37 -27.62
C LEU A 589 -8.90 11.04 -26.47
N ARG A 590 -10.05 10.48 -26.08
CA ARG A 590 -10.81 10.90 -24.91
C ARG A 590 -11.19 9.70 -24.04
N VAL A 591 -11.38 9.97 -22.75
CA VAL A 591 -12.00 9.00 -21.85
C VAL A 591 -13.44 8.76 -22.33
N PRO A 592 -13.84 7.50 -22.58
CA PRO A 592 -15.15 7.20 -23.17
C PRO A 592 -16.26 7.47 -22.17
N LEU A 593 -17.41 7.95 -22.69
CA LEU A 593 -18.64 8.06 -21.91
C LEU A 593 -18.97 6.71 -21.26
N PRO A 594 -19.37 6.68 -19.97
CA PRO A 594 -20.03 5.51 -19.42
C PRO A 594 -21.33 5.28 -20.21
N ARG A 595 -21.32 4.27 -21.09
CA ARG A 595 -22.54 3.72 -21.68
C ARG A 595 -22.81 2.40 -20.96
N PRO A 596 -23.60 2.42 -19.87
CA PRO A 596 -23.88 1.20 -19.13
C PRO A 596 -24.58 0.19 -20.03
N ALA A 597 -23.95 -0.96 -20.17
CA ALA A 597 -24.51 -2.17 -20.75
C ALA A 597 -25.57 -2.80 -19.84
N ALA A 598 -25.47 -2.51 -18.55
CA ALA A 598 -26.42 -2.80 -17.47
C ALA A 598 -26.18 -1.79 -16.32
N THR A 599 -27.20 -1.54 -15.51
CA THR A 599 -27.13 -0.64 -14.35
C THR A 599 -27.52 -1.40 -13.08
N LEU A 600 -26.71 -1.31 -12.03
CA LEU A 600 -27.06 -1.78 -10.69
C LEU A 600 -27.41 -0.56 -9.82
N VAL A 601 -28.45 -0.67 -9.00
CA VAL A 601 -28.83 0.37 -8.04
C VAL A 601 -28.84 -0.19 -6.63
N PHE A 602 -28.13 0.45 -5.71
CA PHE A 602 -28.15 0.09 -4.30
C PHE A 602 -28.74 1.22 -3.45
N GLY A 603 -29.54 0.87 -2.46
CA GLY A 603 -30.01 1.80 -1.43
C GLY A 603 -29.50 1.42 -0.05
N GLY A 604 -29.53 2.38 0.87
CA GLY A 604 -29.16 2.18 2.27
C GLY A 604 -30.25 1.50 3.09
N ASP A 605 -30.49 2.01 4.29
CA ASP A 605 -31.30 1.35 5.31
C ASP A 605 -32.81 1.44 5.04
N VAL A 606 -33.49 0.29 5.08
CA VAL A 606 -34.94 0.13 4.83
C VAL A 606 -35.63 -0.42 6.08
N MET A 607 -36.22 0.49 6.85
CA MET A 607 -37.03 0.22 8.05
C MET A 607 -38.51 0.50 7.75
N LEU A 608 -39.23 -0.57 7.37
CA LEU A 608 -40.66 -0.53 6.98
C LEU A 608 -41.62 -0.70 8.18
N GLY A 609 -41.10 -0.57 9.40
CA GLY A 609 -41.86 -0.66 10.65
C GLY A 609 -42.46 0.67 11.12
N ARG A 610 -42.92 0.70 12.37
CA ARG A 610 -43.30 1.93 13.10
C ARG A 610 -44.25 2.84 12.29
N SER A 611 -43.91 4.12 12.08
CA SER A 611 -44.80 5.04 11.33
C SER A 611 -44.90 4.69 9.84
N CYS A 612 -43.87 4.06 9.26
CA CYS A 612 -43.90 3.55 7.89
C CYS A 612 -44.90 2.39 7.75
N ALA A 613 -44.96 1.48 8.72
CA ALA A 613 -45.97 0.42 8.77
C ALA A 613 -47.40 0.98 8.75
N ALA A 614 -47.67 1.99 9.58
CA ALA A 614 -48.98 2.65 9.62
C ALA A 614 -49.37 3.37 8.31
N LYS A 615 -48.39 3.78 7.49
CA LYS A 615 -48.63 4.33 6.14
C LYS A 615 -48.90 3.21 5.12
N ILE A 616 -48.14 2.12 5.16
CA ILE A 616 -48.33 0.92 4.35
C ILE A 616 -49.74 0.33 4.55
N GLU A 617 -50.20 0.25 5.80
CA GLU A 617 -51.55 -0.21 6.16
C GLU A 617 -52.66 0.71 5.62
N ARG A 618 -52.39 2.02 5.48
CA ARG A 618 -53.27 2.99 4.82
C ARG A 618 -53.18 2.96 3.29
N GLY A 619 -52.36 2.07 2.72
CA GLY A 619 -52.19 1.91 1.27
C GLY A 619 -51.20 2.89 0.62
N ILE A 620 -50.39 3.59 1.41
CA ILE A 620 -49.31 4.45 0.89
C ILE A 620 -48.12 3.56 0.52
N ASP A 621 -47.66 3.63 -0.73
CA ASP A 621 -46.43 2.98 -1.20
C ASP A 621 -45.21 3.76 -0.70
N PRO A 622 -44.32 3.16 0.12
CA PRO A 622 -43.13 3.84 0.63
C PRO A 622 -42.07 4.11 -0.43
N PHE A 623 -42.12 3.47 -1.61
CA PHE A 623 -41.08 3.60 -2.65
C PHE A 623 -41.49 4.48 -3.83
N ALA A 624 -42.70 5.06 -3.83
CA ALA A 624 -43.27 5.78 -4.96
C ALA A 624 -42.38 6.92 -5.52
N GLY A 625 -41.60 7.60 -4.67
CA GLY A 625 -40.69 8.68 -5.08
C GLY A 625 -39.39 8.24 -5.77
N ILE A 626 -39.07 6.94 -5.77
CA ILE A 626 -37.84 6.38 -6.34
C ILE A 626 -38.07 5.12 -7.21
N GLY A 627 -39.28 4.57 -7.25
CA GLY A 627 -39.60 3.32 -7.94
C GLY A 627 -39.22 3.31 -9.42
N ALA A 628 -39.29 4.46 -10.12
CA ALA A 628 -38.88 4.56 -11.52
C ALA A 628 -37.38 4.28 -11.74
N VAL A 629 -36.51 4.66 -10.79
CA VAL A 629 -35.06 4.39 -10.85
C VAL A 629 -34.78 2.92 -10.55
N LEU A 630 -35.43 2.37 -9.51
CA LEU A 630 -35.27 0.98 -9.11
C LEU A 630 -35.82 -0.01 -10.17
N GLN A 631 -36.93 0.33 -10.84
CA GLN A 631 -37.53 -0.48 -11.91
C GLN A 631 -36.77 -0.41 -13.24
N SER A 632 -36.01 0.66 -13.49
CA SER A 632 -35.17 0.78 -14.70
C SER A 632 -33.82 0.08 -14.57
N ALA A 633 -33.39 -0.20 -13.34
CA ALA A 633 -32.16 -0.91 -13.04
C ALA A 633 -32.20 -2.38 -13.50
N SER A 634 -31.06 -2.88 -13.98
CA SER A 634 -30.88 -4.30 -14.32
C SER A 634 -30.75 -5.19 -13.08
N PHE A 635 -30.47 -4.58 -11.92
CA PHE A 635 -30.49 -5.21 -10.60
C PHE A 635 -30.66 -4.12 -9.53
N ALA A 636 -31.38 -4.42 -8.45
CA ALA A 636 -31.49 -3.50 -7.31
C ALA A 636 -31.51 -4.23 -5.95
N ALA A 637 -30.80 -3.69 -4.96
CA ALA A 637 -30.75 -4.22 -3.59
C ALA A 637 -30.63 -3.12 -2.52
N ALA A 638 -31.01 -3.42 -1.28
CA ALA A 638 -30.87 -2.52 -0.13
C ALA A 638 -30.78 -3.30 1.19
N ASN A 639 -30.32 -2.65 2.28
CA ASN A 639 -30.30 -3.29 3.60
C ASN A 639 -31.71 -3.29 4.20
N LEU A 640 -32.26 -4.46 4.54
CA LEU A 640 -33.56 -4.55 5.20
C LEU A 640 -33.35 -4.59 6.71
N GLU A 641 -33.37 -3.41 7.33
CA GLU A 641 -33.18 -3.22 8.76
C GLU A 641 -34.50 -3.36 9.55
N CYS A 642 -35.30 -4.36 9.18
CA CYS A 642 -36.51 -4.73 9.90
C CYS A 642 -36.93 -6.18 9.60
N THR A 643 -37.70 -6.76 10.52
CA THR A 643 -38.26 -8.11 10.38
C THR A 643 -39.66 -8.06 9.78
N ILE A 644 -39.84 -8.63 8.58
CA ILE A 644 -41.17 -8.86 7.96
C ILE A 644 -41.71 -10.20 8.48
N SER A 645 -42.25 -10.22 9.70
CA SER A 645 -42.88 -11.42 10.27
C SER A 645 -43.87 -11.07 11.37
N ASN A 646 -44.88 -11.93 11.56
CA ASN A 646 -45.77 -11.90 12.72
C ASN A 646 -45.27 -12.77 13.88
N LEU A 647 -44.23 -13.60 13.67
CA LEU A 647 -43.70 -14.53 14.67
C LEU A 647 -42.80 -13.83 15.70
N GLY A 648 -42.62 -14.47 16.86
CA GLY A 648 -41.75 -13.99 17.92
C GLY A 648 -42.24 -12.73 18.64
N HIS A 649 -41.52 -12.36 19.69
CA HIS A 649 -41.78 -11.17 20.52
C HIS A 649 -40.43 -10.53 20.84
N SER A 650 -40.39 -9.19 20.95
CA SER A 650 -39.18 -8.47 21.35
C SER A 650 -39.40 -7.73 22.67
N THR A 651 -38.40 -7.76 23.54
CA THR A 651 -38.31 -6.90 24.73
C THR A 651 -37.41 -5.69 24.50
N GLN A 652 -36.86 -5.54 23.30
CA GLN A 652 -35.98 -4.42 22.95
C GLN A 652 -36.77 -3.12 22.78
N ARG A 653 -36.16 -1.99 23.16
CA ARG A 653 -36.75 -0.65 22.99
C ARG A 653 -36.91 -0.25 21.52
N TYR A 654 -35.96 -0.68 20.69
CA TYR A 654 -35.93 -0.45 19.25
C TYR A 654 -36.02 -1.82 18.59
N ALA A 655 -37.24 -2.24 18.29
CA ALA A 655 -37.53 -3.48 17.60
C ALA A 655 -38.38 -3.17 16.35
N PHE A 656 -37.86 -3.48 15.17
CA PHE A 656 -38.44 -3.03 13.91
C PHE A 656 -39.20 -4.15 13.21
N ARG A 657 -40.52 -4.22 13.46
CA ARG A 657 -41.43 -5.12 12.74
C ARG A 657 -42.13 -4.40 11.59
N ALA A 658 -42.10 -5.00 10.41
CA ALA A 658 -42.80 -4.51 9.23
C ALA A 658 -44.03 -5.38 8.88
N PRO A 659 -45.11 -4.83 8.29
CA PRO A 659 -46.28 -5.59 7.87
C PRO A 659 -45.93 -6.64 6.79
N ALA A 660 -46.62 -7.77 6.75
CA ALA A 660 -46.36 -8.84 5.77
C ALA A 660 -46.43 -8.37 4.29
N ARG A 661 -47.26 -7.37 3.98
CA ARG A 661 -47.37 -6.76 2.64
C ARG A 661 -46.08 -6.06 2.18
N SER A 662 -45.16 -5.74 3.09
CA SER A 662 -43.90 -5.04 2.78
C SER A 662 -43.03 -5.79 1.77
N ALA A 663 -43.03 -7.13 1.78
CA ALA A 663 -42.30 -7.93 0.80
C ALA A 663 -42.83 -7.71 -0.64
N GLN A 664 -44.15 -7.63 -0.81
CA GLN A 664 -44.77 -7.34 -2.11
C GLN A 664 -44.45 -5.92 -2.59
N LEU A 665 -44.42 -4.93 -1.67
CA LEU A 665 -44.06 -3.55 -1.99
C LEU A 665 -42.59 -3.44 -2.41
N LEU A 666 -41.66 -4.09 -1.70
CA LEU A 666 -40.26 -4.19 -2.12
C LEU A 666 -40.12 -4.78 -3.53
N ARG A 667 -40.87 -5.84 -3.84
CA ARG A 667 -40.84 -6.44 -5.17
C ARG A 667 -41.40 -5.51 -6.25
N THR A 668 -42.48 -4.79 -5.91
CA THR A 668 -43.14 -3.83 -6.82
C THR A 668 -42.26 -2.61 -7.08
N ALA A 669 -41.47 -2.18 -6.09
CA ALA A 669 -40.49 -1.11 -6.23
C ALA A 669 -39.32 -1.49 -7.15
N GLY A 670 -39.05 -2.78 -7.39
CA GLY A 670 -37.99 -3.26 -8.28
C GLY A 670 -36.83 -3.98 -7.59
N PHE A 671 -36.91 -4.24 -6.28
CA PHE A 671 -35.84 -4.97 -5.58
C PHE A 671 -35.73 -6.44 -6.02
N HIS A 672 -34.48 -6.88 -6.13
CA HIS A 672 -34.08 -8.24 -6.51
C HIS A 672 -33.50 -9.01 -5.32
N ALA A 673 -32.85 -8.31 -4.39
CA ALA A 673 -32.27 -8.88 -3.17
C ALA A 673 -32.38 -7.88 -2.01
N MET A 674 -32.37 -8.38 -0.77
CA MET A 674 -32.23 -7.56 0.43
C MET A 674 -31.17 -8.16 1.35
N GLY A 675 -30.30 -7.31 1.89
CA GLY A 675 -29.36 -7.70 2.94
C GLY A 675 -30.10 -7.88 4.27
N LEU A 676 -29.91 -9.02 4.93
CA LEU A 676 -30.45 -9.33 6.27
C LEU A 676 -29.36 -9.39 7.35
N ALA A 677 -28.08 -9.27 6.99
CA ALA A 677 -26.98 -9.23 7.95
C ALA A 677 -26.84 -7.82 8.54
N ASN A 678 -27.62 -7.53 9.58
CA ASN A 678 -27.59 -6.28 10.34
C ASN A 678 -27.89 -6.52 11.83
N ASN A 679 -27.76 -5.46 12.64
CA ASN A 679 -28.07 -5.43 14.08
C ASN A 679 -29.53 -5.89 14.42
N HIS A 680 -30.50 -5.48 13.61
CA HIS A 680 -31.95 -5.70 13.81
C HIS A 680 -32.48 -7.04 13.30
N ALA A 681 -31.64 -7.85 12.63
CA ALA A 681 -32.02 -9.13 12.05
C ALA A 681 -32.67 -10.11 13.03
N LEU A 682 -32.30 -10.03 14.32
CA LEU A 682 -32.74 -10.96 15.37
C LEU A 682 -33.65 -10.31 16.43
N ASP A 683 -34.23 -9.14 16.12
CA ASP A 683 -35.16 -8.40 17.00
C ASP A 683 -36.27 -9.26 17.61
N PHE A 684 -36.83 -10.18 16.82
CA PHE A 684 -37.90 -11.10 17.20
C PHE A 684 -37.45 -12.57 17.19
N GLY A 685 -36.13 -12.81 17.19
CA GLY A 685 -35.50 -14.12 17.21
C GLY A 685 -35.50 -14.88 15.86
N THR A 686 -34.73 -15.97 15.82
CA THR A 686 -34.43 -16.75 14.61
C THR A 686 -35.66 -17.23 13.83
N ALA A 687 -36.76 -17.56 14.51
CA ALA A 687 -37.99 -18.01 13.84
C ALA A 687 -38.61 -16.89 12.98
N ALA A 688 -38.60 -15.65 13.47
CA ALA A 688 -39.11 -14.49 12.75
C ALA A 688 -38.16 -14.06 11.62
N LEU A 689 -36.84 -14.17 11.81
CA LEU A 689 -35.84 -13.94 10.75
C LEU A 689 -36.00 -14.94 9.58
N ARG A 690 -36.16 -16.23 9.87
CA ARG A 690 -36.38 -17.26 8.84
C ARG A 690 -37.73 -17.10 8.13
N ASP A 691 -38.78 -16.66 8.82
CA ASP A 691 -40.07 -16.32 8.20
C ASP A 691 -39.99 -15.04 7.35
N CYS A 692 -39.21 -14.04 7.76
CA CYS A 692 -38.89 -12.86 6.95
C CYS A 692 -38.19 -13.26 5.64
N ALA A 693 -37.12 -14.05 5.73
CA ALA A 693 -36.41 -14.57 4.57
C ALA A 693 -37.33 -15.39 3.63
N ALA A 694 -38.15 -16.29 4.19
CA ALA A 694 -39.14 -17.04 3.41
C ALA A 694 -40.21 -16.13 2.78
N SER A 695 -40.57 -15.02 3.41
CA SER A 695 -41.50 -14.02 2.88
C SER A 695 -40.92 -13.26 1.70
N LEU A 696 -39.64 -12.86 1.77
CA LEU A 696 -38.91 -12.28 0.65
C LEU A 696 -38.81 -13.28 -0.52
N SER A 697 -38.42 -14.53 -0.25
CA SER A 697 -38.28 -15.56 -1.30
C SER A 697 -39.59 -15.85 -2.04
N ARG A 698 -40.75 -15.81 -1.36
CA ARG A 698 -42.08 -15.97 -2.01
C ARG A 698 -42.37 -14.84 -3.01
N GLU A 699 -41.93 -13.63 -2.71
CA GLU A 699 -42.05 -12.46 -3.58
C GLU A 699 -40.91 -12.35 -4.61
N LYS A 700 -40.04 -13.39 -4.72
CA LYS A 700 -38.87 -13.44 -5.62
C LYS A 700 -37.83 -12.35 -5.32
N ILE A 701 -37.65 -12.06 -4.04
CA ILE A 701 -36.55 -11.26 -3.51
C ILE A 701 -35.61 -12.20 -2.75
N GLU A 702 -34.33 -12.16 -3.09
CA GLU A 702 -33.34 -13.01 -2.44
C GLU A 702 -32.91 -12.44 -1.06
N PRO A 703 -33.02 -13.20 0.04
CA PRO A 703 -32.51 -12.80 1.34
C PRO A 703 -31.01 -13.12 1.45
N VAL A 704 -30.15 -12.10 1.57
CA VAL A 704 -28.68 -12.27 1.55
C VAL A 704 -28.08 -12.09 2.95
N GLY A 705 -27.05 -12.87 3.28
CA GLY A 705 -26.33 -12.80 4.56
C GLY A 705 -26.97 -13.61 5.69
N LEU A 706 -27.79 -14.62 5.37
CA LEU A 706 -28.47 -15.51 6.31
C LEU A 706 -28.05 -16.97 6.07
N GLY A 707 -27.76 -17.70 7.15
CA GLY A 707 -27.43 -19.13 7.10
C GLY A 707 -28.61 -19.99 6.66
N THR A 708 -28.32 -21.01 5.85
CA THR A 708 -29.30 -22.06 5.52
C THR A 708 -29.03 -23.30 6.37
N PRO A 709 -30.00 -24.22 6.55
CA PRO A 709 -29.76 -25.46 7.32
C PRO A 709 -28.61 -26.34 6.82
N THR A 710 -28.11 -26.09 5.59
CA THR A 710 -27.03 -26.84 4.94
C THR A 710 -25.86 -25.95 4.49
N GLY A 711 -25.80 -24.67 4.87
CA GLY A 711 -24.79 -23.74 4.34
C GLY A 711 -24.54 -22.50 5.19
N ASN A 712 -23.28 -22.03 5.16
CA ASN A 712 -22.79 -20.83 5.85
C ASN A 712 -23.62 -19.58 5.48
N ALA A 713 -23.86 -18.69 6.44
CA ALA A 713 -24.47 -17.38 6.21
C ALA A 713 -23.68 -16.47 5.25
N CYS A 714 -22.36 -16.66 5.15
CA CYS A 714 -21.51 -15.96 4.19
C CYS A 714 -21.70 -16.42 2.74
N ALA A 715 -22.53 -17.43 2.45
CA ALA A 715 -22.70 -17.96 1.09
C ALA A 715 -23.19 -16.87 0.11
N PRO A 716 -22.53 -16.70 -1.06
CA PRO A 716 -22.91 -15.68 -2.04
C PRO A 716 -24.19 -16.06 -2.79
N SER A 717 -25.07 -15.07 -2.99
CA SER A 717 -26.23 -15.19 -3.89
C SER A 717 -25.87 -14.73 -5.31
N PHE A 718 -26.41 -15.38 -6.34
CA PHE A 718 -26.03 -15.15 -7.74
C PHE A 718 -27.19 -14.68 -8.60
N PHE A 719 -27.01 -13.57 -9.33
CA PHE A 719 -28.04 -12.98 -10.20
C PHE A 719 -27.53 -12.82 -11.62
N SER A 720 -28.31 -13.29 -12.59
CA SER A 720 -28.05 -13.04 -14.02
C SER A 720 -28.51 -11.62 -14.36
N VAL A 721 -27.60 -10.77 -14.81
CA VAL A 721 -27.90 -9.35 -15.08
C VAL A 721 -27.95 -9.05 -16.58
N ARG A 722 -27.07 -9.67 -17.38
CA ARG A 722 -27.06 -9.52 -18.84
C ARG A 722 -26.39 -10.72 -19.51
N ASP A 723 -26.97 -11.21 -20.62
CA ASP A 723 -26.38 -12.24 -21.51
C ASP A 723 -25.86 -13.50 -20.76
N GLY A 724 -26.55 -13.92 -19.70
CA GLY A 724 -26.15 -15.03 -18.84
C GLY A 724 -24.98 -14.75 -17.88
N LYS A 725 -24.34 -13.57 -17.98
CA LYS A 725 -23.30 -13.12 -17.04
C LYS A 725 -23.92 -12.78 -15.69
N LYS A 726 -23.23 -13.20 -14.63
CA LYS A 726 -23.71 -13.12 -13.24
C LYS A 726 -22.94 -12.09 -12.44
N ILE A 727 -23.66 -11.46 -11.50
CA ILE A 727 -23.08 -10.83 -10.32
C ILE A 727 -23.25 -11.79 -9.13
N ALA A 728 -22.33 -11.72 -8.18
CA ALA A 728 -22.46 -12.34 -6.87
C ALA A 728 -22.66 -11.24 -5.82
N LEU A 729 -23.56 -11.47 -4.87
CA LEU A 729 -23.85 -10.57 -3.76
C LEU A 729 -23.62 -11.30 -2.43
N LEU A 730 -22.86 -10.67 -1.56
CA LEU A 730 -22.72 -11.01 -0.15
C LEU A 730 -23.31 -9.86 0.68
N ALA A 731 -23.77 -10.17 1.89
CA ALA A 731 -24.16 -9.17 2.89
C ALA A 731 -23.62 -9.60 4.25
N ILE A 732 -22.95 -8.70 4.97
CA ILE A 732 -22.31 -8.96 6.27
C ILE A 732 -22.58 -7.82 7.26
N SER A 733 -22.52 -8.14 8.55
CA SER A 733 -22.53 -7.13 9.62
C SER A 733 -21.23 -7.14 10.41
N ASP A 734 -20.66 -5.96 10.66
CA ASP A 734 -19.62 -5.74 11.66
C ASP A 734 -20.25 -5.31 13.01
N VAL A 735 -21.50 -4.82 12.98
CA VAL A 735 -22.31 -4.55 14.16
C VAL A 735 -22.97 -5.85 14.64
N ARG A 736 -22.76 -6.23 15.91
CA ARG A 736 -23.32 -7.48 16.44
C ARG A 736 -24.86 -7.42 16.52
N PRO A 737 -25.58 -8.45 16.02
CA PRO A 737 -27.01 -8.58 16.28
C PRO A 737 -27.27 -8.90 17.75
N ALA A 738 -28.47 -8.56 18.23
CA ALA A 738 -28.81 -8.64 19.65
C ALA A 738 -28.67 -10.04 20.29
N ALA A 739 -28.83 -11.13 19.53
CA ALA A 739 -28.52 -12.50 19.98
C ALA A 739 -28.45 -13.53 18.84
N GLY A 740 -27.32 -14.24 18.68
CA GLY A 740 -27.18 -15.43 17.82
C GLY A 740 -26.25 -15.26 16.61
N SER A 741 -25.84 -16.38 15.98
CA SER A 741 -24.88 -16.43 14.86
C SER A 741 -25.51 -16.90 13.53
N GLU A 742 -26.77 -16.52 13.28
CA GLU A 742 -27.52 -16.94 12.08
C GLU A 742 -27.20 -16.07 10.85
N THR A 743 -26.69 -14.86 11.06
CA THR A 743 -26.30 -13.92 9.99
C THR A 743 -24.79 -13.90 9.78
N ALA A 744 -24.36 -13.48 8.58
CA ALA A 744 -22.95 -13.37 8.24
C ALA A 744 -22.28 -12.23 9.03
N ALA A 745 -21.23 -12.56 9.78
CA ALA A 745 -20.46 -11.60 10.55
C ALA A 745 -19.15 -11.28 9.85
N ALA A 746 -18.77 -9.99 9.84
CA ALA A 746 -17.48 -9.56 9.33
C ALA A 746 -16.31 -10.28 10.03
N SER A 747 -16.45 -10.58 11.32
CA SER A 747 -15.44 -11.32 12.09
C SER A 747 -15.14 -12.74 11.59
N ASP A 748 -16.00 -13.38 10.78
CA ASP A 748 -15.70 -14.65 10.10
C ASP A 748 -14.83 -14.42 8.84
N ARG A 749 -13.60 -13.96 9.05
CA ARG A 749 -12.65 -13.67 7.96
C ARG A 749 -12.32 -14.91 7.10
N VAL A 750 -12.37 -16.11 7.69
CA VAL A 750 -12.11 -17.36 6.97
C VAL A 750 -13.29 -17.71 6.06
N GLY A 751 -14.51 -17.78 6.61
CA GLY A 751 -15.71 -18.06 5.83
C GLY A 751 -15.98 -17.00 4.77
N LEU A 752 -15.60 -15.74 5.00
CA LEU A 752 -15.68 -14.68 4.00
C LEU A 752 -14.65 -14.82 2.89
N SER A 753 -13.40 -15.17 3.20
CA SER A 753 -12.38 -15.44 2.17
C SER A 753 -12.82 -16.56 1.23
N ASP A 754 -13.30 -17.68 1.80
CA ASP A 754 -13.83 -18.82 1.03
C ASP A 754 -15.07 -18.43 0.20
N ALA A 755 -15.97 -17.62 0.76
CA ALA A 755 -17.16 -17.14 0.07
C ALA A 755 -16.83 -16.20 -1.09
N ILE A 756 -15.87 -15.29 -0.94
CA ILE A 756 -15.43 -14.37 -2.00
C ILE A 756 -14.71 -15.16 -3.11
N ALA A 757 -13.87 -16.14 -2.77
CA ALA A 757 -13.25 -17.04 -3.75
C ALA A 757 -14.29 -17.86 -4.54
N SER A 758 -15.32 -18.38 -3.85
CA SER A 758 -16.46 -19.06 -4.48
C SER A 758 -17.26 -18.10 -5.39
N ALA A 759 -17.54 -16.88 -4.94
CA ALA A 759 -18.20 -15.85 -5.73
C ALA A 759 -17.41 -15.52 -7.01
N ARG A 760 -16.08 -15.37 -6.90
CA ARG A 760 -15.16 -15.09 -8.01
C ARG A 760 -15.14 -16.15 -9.10
N SER A 761 -15.25 -17.42 -8.72
CA SER A 761 -15.27 -18.54 -9.68
C SER A 761 -16.59 -18.67 -10.45
N HIS A 762 -17.68 -18.01 -10.00
CA HIS A 762 -19.02 -18.16 -10.56
C HIS A 762 -19.66 -16.86 -11.08
N ALA A 763 -19.05 -15.69 -10.83
CA ALA A 763 -19.56 -14.38 -11.23
C ALA A 763 -18.49 -13.45 -11.80
N SER A 764 -18.90 -12.53 -12.70
CA SER A 764 -18.01 -11.54 -13.32
C SER A 764 -17.74 -10.32 -12.42
N LEU A 765 -18.65 -10.09 -11.47
CA LEU A 765 -18.63 -9.01 -10.48
C LEU A 765 -18.98 -9.59 -9.11
N VAL A 766 -18.25 -9.20 -8.06
CA VAL A 766 -18.56 -9.55 -6.67
C VAL A 766 -18.86 -8.27 -5.88
N VAL A 767 -20.03 -8.21 -5.27
CA VAL A 767 -20.50 -7.07 -4.46
C VAL A 767 -20.63 -7.53 -3.01
N CYS A 768 -20.15 -6.72 -2.06
CA CYS A 768 -20.37 -6.94 -0.64
C CYS A 768 -21.16 -5.78 -0.04
N MET A 769 -22.35 -6.06 0.46
CA MET A 769 -23.09 -5.14 1.32
C MET A 769 -22.57 -5.28 2.76
N VAL A 770 -22.35 -4.16 3.44
CA VAL A 770 -21.73 -4.15 4.78
C VAL A 770 -22.51 -3.23 5.72
N HIS A 771 -22.85 -3.74 6.89
CA HIS A 771 -23.55 -3.00 7.94
C HIS A 771 -22.58 -2.74 9.10
N TRP A 772 -22.10 -1.50 9.25
CA TRP A 772 -20.85 -1.17 9.97
C TRP A 772 -20.74 0.30 10.42
N GLY A 773 -19.67 0.63 11.15
CA GLY A 773 -19.40 2.00 11.58
C GLY A 773 -20.23 2.41 12.81
N ILE A 774 -20.53 3.70 12.91
CA ILE A 774 -21.17 4.30 14.10
C ILE A 774 -22.41 5.07 13.65
N GLU A 775 -23.53 4.89 14.37
CA GLU A 775 -24.77 5.66 14.13
C GLU A 775 -24.55 7.18 14.26
N ASN A 776 -25.28 7.96 13.46
CA ASN A 776 -25.38 9.42 13.53
C ASN A 776 -24.12 10.20 13.13
N THR A 777 -23.13 9.59 12.46
CA THR A 777 -21.92 10.28 12.01
C THR A 777 -21.63 10.12 10.52
N ALA A 778 -21.17 11.20 9.89
CA ALA A 778 -20.61 11.20 8.54
C ALA A 778 -19.12 10.80 8.52
N ASN A 779 -18.48 10.69 9.68
CA ASN A 779 -17.07 10.30 9.80
C ASN A 779 -16.91 8.79 9.60
N ILE A 780 -16.01 8.40 8.71
CA ILE A 780 -15.62 7.01 8.43
C ILE A 780 -14.58 6.56 9.47
N THR A 781 -14.78 5.41 10.11
CA THR A 781 -13.81 4.89 11.11
C THR A 781 -12.60 4.22 10.44
N ASP A 782 -11.52 3.99 11.20
CA ASP A 782 -10.36 3.24 10.70
C ASP A 782 -10.73 1.78 10.40
N GLU A 783 -11.60 1.17 11.22
CA GLU A 783 -12.10 -0.21 11.03
C GLU A 783 -12.91 -0.34 9.74
N GLN A 784 -13.75 0.65 9.41
CA GLN A 784 -14.45 0.70 8.12
C GLN A 784 -13.44 0.71 6.97
N ARG A 785 -12.41 1.57 7.02
CA ARG A 785 -11.36 1.65 5.99
C ARG A 785 -10.53 0.36 5.91
N GLU A 786 -10.19 -0.26 7.03
CA GLU A 786 -9.45 -1.54 7.07
C GLU A 786 -10.27 -2.70 6.49
N LEU A 787 -11.55 -2.80 6.85
CA LEU A 787 -12.45 -3.81 6.30
C LEU A 787 -12.70 -3.60 4.80
N ALA A 788 -12.89 -2.35 4.37
CA ALA A 788 -13.05 -2.03 2.95
C ALA A 788 -11.83 -2.46 2.12
N ARG A 789 -10.61 -2.13 2.56
CA ARG A 789 -9.36 -2.61 1.94
C ARG A 789 -9.31 -4.13 1.88
N TRP A 790 -9.49 -4.80 3.03
CA TRP A 790 -9.44 -6.25 3.13
C TRP A 790 -10.41 -6.94 2.15
N LEU A 791 -11.65 -6.46 2.02
CA LEU A 791 -12.64 -6.99 1.07
C LEU A 791 -12.17 -6.84 -0.38
N VAL A 792 -11.65 -5.67 -0.75
CA VAL A 792 -11.15 -5.41 -2.12
C VAL A 792 -9.94 -6.29 -2.44
N ASP A 793 -8.99 -6.40 -1.50
CA ASP A 793 -7.77 -7.21 -1.63
C ASP A 793 -8.11 -8.72 -1.78
N HIS A 794 -9.14 -9.21 -1.11
CA HIS A 794 -9.65 -10.59 -1.26
C HIS A 794 -10.51 -10.78 -2.52
N GLY A 795 -10.77 -9.71 -3.27
CA GLY A 795 -11.49 -9.74 -4.53
C GLY A 795 -12.98 -9.39 -4.39
N VAL A 796 -13.31 -8.24 -3.84
CA VAL A 796 -14.60 -7.54 -4.06
C VAL A 796 -14.43 -6.47 -5.17
N ASP A 797 -15.45 -6.23 -6.01
CA ASP A 797 -15.47 -5.15 -7.03
C ASP A 797 -16.29 -3.92 -6.60
N LEU A 798 -17.08 -4.05 -5.53
CA LEU A 798 -17.96 -3.00 -5.03
C LEU A 798 -18.31 -3.25 -3.57
N VAL A 799 -18.08 -2.25 -2.71
CA VAL A 799 -18.52 -2.27 -1.31
C VAL A 799 -19.65 -1.27 -1.10
N VAL A 800 -20.75 -1.73 -0.49
CA VAL A 800 -21.98 -0.96 -0.28
C VAL A 800 -22.33 -0.93 1.20
N GLY A 801 -22.08 0.20 1.86
CA GLY A 801 -22.24 0.39 3.29
C GLY A 801 -23.64 0.88 3.72
N SER A 802 -23.99 0.54 4.96
CA SER A 802 -25.21 0.90 5.69
C SER A 802 -24.94 0.89 7.20
N HIS A 803 -25.91 1.28 8.04
CA HIS A 803 -25.88 1.44 9.52
C HIS A 803 -25.73 2.87 10.08
N PRO A 804 -24.83 3.75 9.60
CA PRO A 804 -24.65 5.07 10.22
C PRO A 804 -25.88 6.00 10.21
N HIS A 805 -26.95 5.66 9.47
CA HIS A 805 -28.12 6.52 9.20
C HIS A 805 -27.78 7.91 8.62
N CYS A 806 -26.56 8.07 8.12
CA CYS A 806 -25.99 9.24 7.48
C CYS A 806 -25.38 8.80 6.14
N VAL A 807 -25.44 9.63 5.10
CA VAL A 807 -24.63 9.41 3.90
C VAL A 807 -23.16 9.67 4.26
N GLN A 808 -22.28 8.72 3.97
CA GLN A 808 -20.83 8.87 4.10
C GLN A 808 -20.20 8.93 2.69
N PRO A 809 -18.98 9.49 2.53
CA PRO A 809 -18.33 9.66 1.23
C PRO A 809 -18.26 8.38 0.37
N LEU A 810 -18.36 8.57 -0.95
CA LEU A 810 -17.96 7.59 -1.96
C LEU A 810 -16.45 7.70 -2.18
N ASP A 811 -15.74 6.59 -2.08
CA ASP A 811 -14.28 6.54 -2.22
C ASP A 811 -13.84 5.39 -3.13
N PHE A 812 -12.55 5.35 -3.46
CA PHE A 812 -11.98 4.36 -4.38
C PHE A 812 -10.65 3.81 -3.88
N TYR A 813 -10.53 2.48 -3.88
CA TYR A 813 -9.30 1.76 -3.52
C TYR A 813 -9.00 0.72 -4.59
N HIS A 814 -7.80 0.76 -5.18
CA HIS A 814 -7.41 -0.02 -6.37
C HIS A 814 -8.44 0.02 -7.53
N GLY A 815 -9.11 1.16 -7.69
CA GLY A 815 -10.19 1.37 -8.67
C GLY A 815 -11.54 0.72 -8.33
N CYS A 816 -11.67 0.07 -7.17
CA CYS A 816 -12.94 -0.43 -6.63
C CYS A 816 -13.72 0.70 -5.93
N PRO A 817 -14.99 0.97 -6.28
CA PRO A 817 -15.83 1.90 -5.54
C PRO A 817 -16.22 1.35 -4.16
N ILE A 818 -16.21 2.23 -3.17
CA ILE A 818 -16.61 1.96 -1.78
C ILE A 818 -17.55 3.09 -1.35
N ALA A 819 -18.83 2.78 -1.22
CA ALA A 819 -19.78 3.68 -0.57
C ALA A 819 -19.83 3.32 0.92
N TYR A 820 -19.30 4.17 1.80
CA TYR A 820 -19.19 3.84 3.23
C TYR A 820 -20.55 3.79 3.94
N SER A 821 -21.51 4.61 3.53
CA SER A 821 -22.90 4.52 3.96
C SER A 821 -23.79 5.26 2.98
N LEU A 822 -24.88 4.63 2.57
CA LEU A 822 -25.92 5.27 1.75
C LEU A 822 -27.00 5.98 2.59
N GLY A 823 -26.85 6.01 3.92
CA GLY A 823 -27.84 6.59 4.83
C GLY A 823 -29.17 5.85 4.79
N ASN A 824 -30.25 6.56 5.13
CA ASN A 824 -31.59 5.98 5.16
C ASN A 824 -32.23 5.98 3.75
N LEU A 825 -32.80 4.86 3.33
CA LEU A 825 -33.63 4.78 2.13
C LEU A 825 -35.11 4.94 2.46
N VAL A 826 -35.60 4.21 3.46
CA VAL A 826 -36.95 4.37 4.05
C VAL A 826 -36.79 4.18 5.55
N PHE A 827 -37.09 5.21 6.34
CA PHE A 827 -36.94 5.16 7.80
C PHE A 827 -37.88 6.19 8.41
N ASP A 828 -38.52 5.95 9.56
CA ASP A 828 -39.50 6.90 10.11
C ASP A 828 -38.93 8.24 10.62
N GLY A 829 -37.62 8.44 10.43
CA GLY A 829 -36.89 9.67 10.69
C GLY A 829 -36.67 9.95 12.18
N ALA A 830 -35.77 10.90 12.45
CA ALA A 830 -35.57 11.44 13.78
C ALA A 830 -35.81 12.96 13.71
N PRO A 831 -36.87 13.51 14.36
CA PRO A 831 -37.19 14.93 14.30
C PRO A 831 -36.09 15.88 14.81
N LEU A 832 -35.08 15.34 15.50
CA LEU A 832 -33.97 16.06 16.10
C LEU A 832 -32.60 15.76 15.44
N ILE A 833 -32.55 14.86 14.45
CA ILE A 833 -31.30 14.45 13.79
C ILE A 833 -31.48 14.62 12.29
N ALA A 834 -30.99 15.73 11.74
CA ALA A 834 -31.23 16.12 10.36
C ALA A 834 -30.78 15.06 9.36
N SER A 835 -29.60 14.46 9.58
CA SER A 835 -28.98 13.46 8.69
C SER A 835 -29.86 12.23 8.44
N TRP A 836 -30.72 11.83 9.39
CA TRP A 836 -31.64 10.70 9.22
C TRP A 836 -32.70 10.93 8.15
N ASN A 837 -32.92 12.18 7.76
CA ASN A 837 -33.84 12.56 6.69
C ASN A 837 -33.14 12.68 5.33
N HIS A 838 -31.87 12.23 5.23
CA HIS A 838 -31.11 12.18 3.99
C HIS A 838 -30.61 10.76 3.71
N GLY A 839 -30.48 10.45 2.43
CA GLY A 839 -29.95 9.18 1.94
C GLY A 839 -29.39 9.32 0.53
N ALA A 840 -28.95 8.22 -0.04
CA ALA A 840 -28.54 8.14 -1.44
C ALA A 840 -28.93 6.79 -2.07
N LEU A 841 -29.15 6.80 -3.37
CA LEU A 841 -28.99 5.61 -4.20
C LEU A 841 -27.58 5.60 -4.79
N LEU A 842 -26.88 4.49 -4.71
CA LEU A 842 -25.65 4.27 -5.45
C LEU A 842 -26.00 3.64 -6.81
N GLU A 843 -25.82 4.40 -7.88
CA GLU A 843 -25.92 3.90 -9.24
C GLU A 843 -24.54 3.43 -9.72
N ILE A 844 -24.47 2.19 -10.19
CA ILE A 844 -23.27 1.56 -10.76
C ILE A 844 -23.54 1.17 -12.20
N GLY A 845 -22.84 1.82 -13.12
CA GLY A 845 -22.85 1.44 -14.53
C GLY A 845 -21.85 0.30 -14.78
N LEU A 846 -22.29 -0.74 -15.47
CA LEU A 846 -21.43 -1.83 -15.94
C LEU A 846 -21.24 -1.75 -17.46
N ASN A 847 -20.02 -1.98 -17.95
CA ASN A 847 -19.76 -2.13 -19.38
C ASN A 847 -20.16 -3.53 -19.90
N GLU A 848 -20.03 -3.78 -21.20
CA GLU A 848 -20.41 -5.06 -21.83
C GLU A 848 -19.63 -6.27 -21.28
N ASN A 849 -18.47 -6.03 -20.66
CA ASN A 849 -17.64 -7.03 -19.98
C ASN A 849 -17.98 -7.21 -18.50
N MET A 850 -19.07 -6.60 -18.02
CA MET A 850 -19.52 -6.63 -16.61
C MET A 850 -18.48 -6.08 -15.63
N LYS A 851 -17.69 -5.10 -16.07
CA LYS A 851 -16.80 -4.30 -15.21
C LYS A 851 -17.41 -2.93 -14.97
N VAL A 852 -17.19 -2.41 -13.77
CA VAL A 852 -17.62 -1.06 -13.37
C VAL A 852 -17.05 -0.05 -14.36
N SER A 853 -17.95 0.77 -14.92
CA SER A 853 -17.62 1.87 -15.84
C SER A 853 -17.97 3.25 -15.30
N SER A 854 -18.80 3.30 -14.26
CA SER A 854 -19.18 4.51 -13.51
C SER A 854 -19.74 4.12 -12.14
N ALA A 855 -19.55 5.01 -11.17
CA ALA A 855 -20.20 4.96 -9.87
C ALA A 855 -20.64 6.38 -9.47
N SER A 856 -21.87 6.55 -9.00
CA SER A 856 -22.41 7.86 -8.63
C SER A 856 -23.49 7.74 -7.55
N LEU A 857 -23.52 8.72 -6.63
CA LEU A 857 -24.58 8.85 -5.64
C LEU A 857 -25.69 9.76 -6.18
N ILE A 858 -26.93 9.29 -6.13
CA ILE A 858 -28.14 10.07 -6.39
C ILE A 858 -28.70 10.48 -5.02
N PRO A 859 -28.65 11.76 -4.62
CA PRO A 859 -29.09 12.20 -3.31
C PRO A 859 -30.61 12.10 -3.13
N LEU A 860 -31.03 11.73 -1.92
CA LEU A 860 -32.42 11.60 -1.50
C LEU A 860 -32.71 12.43 -0.26
N VAL A 861 -33.94 12.94 -0.17
CA VAL A 861 -34.53 13.50 1.04
C VAL A 861 -35.73 12.64 1.44
N LEU A 862 -35.86 12.34 2.74
CA LEU A 862 -36.93 11.53 3.29
C LEU A 862 -38.05 12.41 3.88
N GLU A 863 -39.09 12.64 3.09
CA GLU A 863 -40.25 13.42 3.50
C GLU A 863 -41.16 12.59 4.41
N THR A 864 -41.14 12.91 5.71
CA THR A 864 -41.74 12.09 6.79
C THR A 864 -41.21 10.65 6.86
N GLY A 865 -40.03 10.39 6.28
CA GLY A 865 -39.45 9.05 6.20
C GLY A 865 -39.65 8.28 4.91
N LEU A 866 -40.27 8.90 3.89
CA LEU A 866 -40.41 8.31 2.55
C LEU A 866 -39.49 9.06 1.55
N PRO A 867 -38.68 8.35 0.74
CA PRO A 867 -37.67 8.96 -0.11
C PRO A 867 -38.26 9.70 -1.31
N ARG A 868 -37.68 10.87 -1.61
CA ARG A 868 -37.82 11.60 -2.86
C ARG A 868 -36.42 11.97 -3.36
N MET A 869 -36.21 11.93 -4.68
CA MET A 869 -34.97 12.41 -5.30
C MET A 869 -34.79 13.91 -5.03
N ASP A 870 -33.59 14.29 -4.59
CA ASP A 870 -33.23 15.70 -4.40
C ASP A 870 -32.78 16.33 -5.72
N LEU A 871 -33.76 16.77 -6.50
CA LEU A 871 -33.55 17.42 -7.80
C LEU A 871 -32.92 18.83 -7.68
N ALA A 872 -32.71 19.36 -6.46
CA ALA A 872 -32.01 20.63 -6.26
C ALA A 872 -30.49 20.46 -6.10
N ALA A 873 -30.00 19.23 -5.85
CA ALA A 873 -28.60 18.91 -5.60
C ALA A 873 -27.79 18.56 -6.88
N ASP A 874 -28.13 19.18 -8.03
CA ASP A 874 -27.57 18.79 -9.34
C ASP A 874 -26.06 19.09 -9.45
N LYS A 875 -25.25 18.02 -9.50
CA LYS A 875 -23.83 17.98 -9.94
C LYS A 875 -22.81 18.82 -9.16
N THR A 876 -22.92 18.89 -7.84
CA THR A 876 -21.75 19.22 -6.99
C THR A 876 -21.11 17.96 -6.41
N ASP A 877 -19.79 17.89 -6.56
CA ASP A 877 -18.89 16.89 -5.99
C ASP A 877 -19.12 16.80 -4.47
N LEU A 878 -19.69 15.69 -3.96
CA LEU A 878 -19.99 15.49 -2.53
C LEU A 878 -18.72 15.16 -1.74
N GLY A 879 -17.81 16.15 -1.70
CA GLY A 879 -16.56 16.15 -0.94
C GLY A 879 -16.31 17.44 -0.15
N SER A 880 -17.28 18.37 -0.10
CA SER A 880 -17.20 19.61 0.68
C SER A 880 -18.15 19.59 1.89
N VAL A 881 -17.58 19.46 3.09
CA VAL A 881 -18.28 19.70 4.36
C VAL A 881 -18.62 21.19 4.49
N GLU A 882 -19.82 21.51 4.98
CA GLU A 882 -20.34 22.88 5.07
C GLU A 882 -19.58 23.77 6.06
N GLY A 883 -19.56 25.08 5.77
CA GLY A 883 -18.97 26.09 6.65
C GLY A 883 -19.18 27.53 6.17
N ALA A 884 -20.43 28.00 6.11
CA ALA A 884 -20.75 29.40 5.80
C ALA A 884 -21.64 30.01 6.92
N PRO A 885 -21.22 31.10 7.59
CA PRO A 885 -21.99 31.70 8.67
C PRO A 885 -23.12 32.59 8.15
N ASN A 886 -24.25 32.59 8.87
CA ASN A 886 -25.38 33.50 8.61
C ASN A 886 -24.97 34.97 8.71
N SER A 887 -25.29 35.77 7.68
CA SER A 887 -25.31 37.23 7.77
C SER A 887 -26.61 37.82 7.22
N ALA A 888 -27.52 38.13 8.12
CA ALA A 888 -28.68 39.00 7.93
C ALA A 888 -28.73 39.92 9.18
N ALA A 889 -29.02 41.22 9.12
CA ALA A 889 -29.35 42.09 7.99
C ALA A 889 -29.03 43.57 8.36
N ALA A 890 -29.53 44.50 7.54
CA ALA A 890 -29.72 45.95 7.75
C ALA A 890 -28.75 46.90 7.02
N ALA A 891 -29.25 47.46 5.92
CA ALA A 891 -28.92 48.79 5.42
C ALA A 891 -29.57 49.87 6.33
N PRO A 892 -29.35 51.19 6.18
CA PRO A 892 -29.02 51.93 4.94
C PRO A 892 -27.51 52.16 4.69
#